data_AF-A0A0A1U7C3-F1
#
_entry.id   AF-A0A0A1U7C3-F1
#
_cell.length_a   1.000
_cell.length_b   1.000
_cell.length_c   1.000
_cell.angle_alpha   90.00
_cell.angle_beta   90.00
_cell.angle_gamma   90.00
#
_symmetry.space_group_name_H-M   'P 1'
#
loop_
_entity.id
_entity.type
_entity.pdbx_description
1 polymer ?
#
loop_
_entity_poly.entity_id
_entity_poly.type
_entity_poly.pdbx_seq_one_letter_code
_entity_poly.pdbx_strand_id
1 'polypeptide(L)'
;MLGFQYKCYIVFILLIDMVVSYDQCNLTSPLSTNATITSSCSQSNVLQIENTSTQVILKIMNNAEINLDDILNLKTNSNLIMIDSSSLIVVQQVAFKNNSIILMQDNTVFKCRQMTTFFNTAHLTMDGKSVTNINTNLQLYSNSKIEMKGYSKIYTEYPNYINDNSIFILEGNSNFTSKGSISFNNNVSLTMKNMSLMHMYSYITFLENSNLFVKDNSQIQSGSQFKCSGFFTGIIEGNAKITANIINFDKNSRLYCNGNSELISFSTLSVYENSFISLKEKAKMKVLFSLLMYNSSSINLNGNAKVTVTKSSEIANGIVLMSDNSFINTPYFNMHPNGKLVLDGVNGIPTVNCSSFVCSQGIVNITYNSIIYVDTSTNMNNCNFFLTNRTIRDFPLFFVNSFNLADNNYVTNNWNFDLVYSKTPVVSASQTNLLLDGHLYRNGNSKKIFCHLNQFDSTTNTMSYTEPYCPCEDKEDWYITPFANITFLKITVDSTKNYKNKNIKKVDDDFTDESATIGNTQISFFKTNNMIVQITSKISVKLELYSLTKKVLFISETKLVYGNVKYNTALNTKNGIKIISGVECGNGLYNKSSQQCHILNDCDVSNCKYCPNDRSVCEVCQSTYELIDGNCIKNENCLFSTSNWCKKCLNGFYMKNGNCEKVTDCNVIKIDGTCQICENNNKKMLNLNGECIESDKTKVETTSDTNINTCKNGYFLNINICEKCVNSSLCENGRVTKCDTNNEMSINRNCDIKNCEIPNDTNGRCNKEIINCTILTNAKCEECDNNFILSQNKCENRGDIRCEVQNSIGCIKCKDSYFYDKNTKNCEKCDSTCLTCFDNETTCLSCKSGMYLSDYKCNTNKDLQVKCLQFASFGSGCVVCKDGYYRVGLDCFECDLNCETCNDKKNCYTCNKTNYKTNGGDCLPQGGIVGCAVNVTQSGCSKCQDGYYLVNTNECNKCDDNCNTCTTTGNKCTSCVNSLV
;
A
#
# COMPACT_ATOMS: atom_id res chain seq x y z
N MET A 1 -31.09 21.96 40.63
CA MET A 1 -30.96 21.75 42.09
C MET A 1 -29.51 21.97 42.46
N LEU A 2 -29.26 22.81 43.47
CA LEU A 2 -27.97 23.12 44.13
C LEU A 2 -26.92 23.78 43.20
N GLY A 3 -26.61 25.09 43.20
CA GLY A 3 -26.67 26.11 44.24
C GLY A 3 -25.26 26.33 44.81
N PHE A 4 -24.51 27.34 44.34
CA PHE A 4 -23.48 28.01 45.14
C PHE A 4 -23.23 29.45 44.65
N GLN A 5 -23.41 30.37 45.60
CA GLN A 5 -23.28 31.82 45.48
C GLN A 5 -21.82 32.24 45.24
N TYR A 6 -21.60 33.14 44.27
CA TYR A 6 -20.41 34.00 44.26
C TYR A 6 -20.62 35.12 45.28
N LYS A 7 -19.95 35.03 46.44
CA LYS A 7 -19.76 36.18 47.33
C LYS A 7 -18.67 37.08 46.75
N CYS A 8 -19.07 38.26 46.30
CA CYS A 8 -18.17 39.41 46.17
C CYS A 8 -17.51 39.68 47.52
N TYR A 9 -16.19 39.56 47.60
CA TYR A 9 -15.38 40.26 48.58
C TYR A 9 -14.61 41.36 47.84
N ILE A 10 -15.13 42.58 47.95
CA ILE A 10 -14.36 43.80 47.72
C ILE A 10 -13.38 43.88 48.89
N VAL A 11 -12.09 43.62 48.62
CA VAL A 11 -11.02 43.99 49.54
C VAL A 11 -10.28 45.15 48.90
N PHE A 12 -10.56 46.35 49.40
CA PHE A 12 -9.69 47.50 49.25
C PHE A 12 -8.37 47.16 49.96
N ILE A 13 -7.33 46.81 49.21
CA ILE A 13 -5.96 46.83 49.72
C ILE A 13 -5.33 48.10 49.19
N LEU A 14 -5.17 49.07 50.10
CA LEU A 14 -4.23 50.18 49.95
C LEU A 14 -2.84 49.59 49.67
N LEU A 15 -2.41 49.67 48.41
CA LEU A 15 -0.99 49.49 48.05
C LEU A 15 -0.24 50.70 48.61
N ILE A 16 0.48 50.46 49.70
CA ILE A 16 1.63 51.29 50.06
C ILE A 16 2.67 50.98 48.99
N ASP A 17 2.83 51.87 48.02
CA ASP A 17 3.98 51.90 47.12
C ASP A 17 5.24 52.11 47.99
N MET A 18 5.88 51.02 48.41
CA MET A 18 7.28 51.09 48.81
C MET A 18 8.07 51.39 47.55
N VAL A 19 8.41 52.67 47.36
CA VAL A 19 9.32 53.15 46.33
C VAL A 19 10.65 52.44 46.54
N VAL A 20 10.89 51.36 45.81
CA VAL A 20 12.23 50.80 45.65
C VAL A 20 13.00 51.84 44.84
N SER A 21 13.87 52.61 45.51
CA SER A 21 14.77 53.52 44.84
C SER A 21 15.85 52.71 44.13
N TYR A 22 15.64 52.42 42.85
CA TYR A 22 16.69 51.92 41.99
C TYR A 22 17.73 53.02 41.73
N ASP A 23 19.00 52.65 41.69
CA ASP A 23 20.05 53.55 41.19
C ASP A 23 19.77 53.90 39.72
N GLN A 24 20.18 55.09 39.28
CA GLN A 24 20.05 55.45 37.86
C GLN A 24 20.94 54.57 36.98
N CYS A 25 20.39 54.05 35.89
CA CYS A 25 21.18 53.31 34.91
C CYS A 25 22.22 54.24 34.26
N ASN A 26 23.50 53.86 34.30
CA ASN A 26 24.59 54.52 33.56
C ASN A 26 24.56 54.18 32.05
N LEU A 27 23.41 54.39 31.40
CA LEU A 27 23.23 54.15 29.96
C LEU A 27 23.04 55.49 29.24
N THR A 28 23.82 55.72 28.19
CA THR A 28 23.62 56.87 27.31
C THR A 28 22.49 56.59 26.31
N SER A 29 21.83 57.64 25.82
CA SER A 29 20.86 57.55 24.73
C SER A 29 21.24 58.56 23.63
N PRO A 30 21.65 58.11 22.42
CA PRO A 30 21.76 56.71 22.00
C PRO A 30 22.91 55.95 22.69
N LEU A 31 22.71 54.66 22.96
CA LEU A 31 23.74 53.71 23.33
C LEU A 31 24.43 53.23 22.05
N SER A 32 25.68 53.66 21.86
CA SER A 32 26.48 53.40 20.67
C SER A 32 27.66 52.45 20.88
N THR A 33 27.87 51.98 22.13
CA THR A 33 28.91 51.02 22.52
C THR A 33 28.33 49.93 23.42
N ASN A 34 29.02 48.80 23.54
CA ASN A 34 28.54 47.67 24.34
C ASN A 34 28.39 48.04 25.81
N ALA A 35 27.30 47.61 26.44
CA ALA A 35 27.04 47.79 27.86
C ALA A 35 26.59 46.47 28.50
N THR A 36 27.02 46.23 29.74
CA THR A 36 26.58 45.07 30.54
C THR A 36 26.03 45.57 31.87
N ILE A 37 24.82 45.16 32.22
CA ILE A 37 24.13 45.50 33.46
C ILE A 37 24.04 44.24 34.33
N THR A 38 24.64 44.31 35.51
CA THR A 38 24.70 43.22 36.50
C THR A 38 24.05 43.58 37.84
N SER A 39 23.54 44.80 37.99
CA SER A 39 22.82 45.29 39.17
C SER A 39 21.57 46.05 38.72
N SER A 40 20.50 45.98 39.50
CA SER A 40 19.22 46.60 39.13
C SER A 40 19.31 48.13 39.11
N CYS A 41 18.67 48.76 38.12
CA CYS A 41 18.69 50.20 37.92
C CYS A 41 17.42 50.71 37.24
N SER A 42 17.15 52.01 37.33
CA SER A 42 16.04 52.67 36.64
C SER A 42 16.52 53.78 35.70
N GLN A 43 15.76 54.04 34.64
CA GLN A 43 16.00 55.16 33.72
C GLN A 43 14.68 55.74 33.21
N SER A 44 14.52 57.05 33.36
CA SER A 44 13.25 57.72 33.06
C SER A 44 13.17 58.34 31.66
N ASN A 45 14.25 58.32 30.88
CA ASN A 45 14.30 58.86 29.52
C ASN A 45 14.34 57.74 28.46
N VAL A 46 13.86 58.03 27.25
CA VAL A 46 13.97 57.16 26.07
C VAL A 46 15.36 56.53 25.96
N LEU A 47 15.43 55.20 25.84
CA LEU A 47 16.65 54.46 25.55
C LEU A 47 16.67 54.06 24.07
N GLN A 48 17.56 54.67 23.29
CA GLN A 48 17.81 54.31 21.90
C GLN A 48 19.11 53.52 21.80
N ILE A 49 19.11 52.35 21.17
CA ILE A 49 20.32 51.56 20.91
C ILE A 49 20.53 51.54 19.39
N GLU A 50 21.62 52.15 18.94
CA GLU A 50 21.96 52.21 17.52
C GLU A 50 23.45 52.47 17.29
N ASN A 51 24.01 51.86 16.25
CA ASN A 51 25.30 52.25 15.70
C ASN A 51 25.34 51.91 14.20
N THR A 52 25.76 52.89 13.40
CA THR A 52 25.78 52.81 11.94
C THR A 52 26.95 51.98 11.40
N SER A 53 27.98 51.73 12.20
CA SER A 53 29.25 51.13 11.77
C SER A 53 29.51 49.73 12.36
N THR A 54 29.12 49.49 13.62
CA THR A 54 29.42 48.25 14.35
C THR A 54 28.21 47.75 15.13
N GLN A 55 28.18 46.46 15.48
CA GLN A 55 27.16 45.92 16.38
C GLN A 55 27.32 46.46 17.80
N VAL A 56 26.20 46.84 18.42
CA VAL A 56 26.11 47.28 19.82
C VAL A 56 25.27 46.28 20.59
N ILE A 57 25.81 45.80 21.71
CA ILE A 57 25.18 44.81 22.57
C ILE A 57 24.88 45.45 23.93
N LEU A 58 23.61 45.47 24.31
CA LEU A 58 23.18 45.65 25.69
C LEU A 58 22.93 44.26 26.30
N LYS A 59 23.73 43.88 27.30
CA LYS A 59 23.60 42.61 28.01
C LYS A 59 23.07 42.83 29.43
N ILE A 60 22.04 42.10 29.83
CA ILE A 60 21.46 42.10 31.18
C ILE A 60 21.63 40.70 31.76
N MET A 61 22.20 40.59 32.95
CA MET A 61 22.52 39.30 33.57
C MET A 61 22.55 39.37 35.09
N ASN A 62 22.78 38.23 35.76
CA ASN A 62 22.90 38.08 37.21
C ASN A 62 21.71 38.61 38.02
N ASN A 63 20.48 38.25 37.65
CA ASN A 63 19.23 38.73 38.29
C ASN A 63 19.02 40.25 38.26
N ALA A 64 19.77 41.01 37.46
CA ALA A 64 19.58 42.46 37.36
C ALA A 64 18.21 42.78 36.75
N GLU A 65 17.52 43.77 37.32
CA GLU A 65 16.28 44.33 36.80
C GLU A 65 16.51 45.75 36.28
N ILE A 66 16.19 45.99 35.00
CA ILE A 66 16.16 47.34 34.43
C ILE A 66 14.72 47.81 34.36
N ASN A 67 14.41 48.95 34.98
CA ASN A 67 13.12 49.62 34.84
C ASN A 67 13.24 50.88 33.98
N LEU A 68 12.67 50.85 32.77
CA LEU A 68 12.59 51.97 31.85
C LEU A 68 11.20 52.62 31.93
N ASP A 69 11.12 53.85 32.43
CA ASP A 69 9.82 54.57 32.53
C ASP A 69 9.33 55.10 31.16
N ASP A 70 10.19 55.05 30.13
CA ASP A 70 9.94 55.61 28.79
C ASP A 70 10.17 54.55 27.67
N ILE A 71 10.28 54.99 26.42
CA ILE A 71 10.37 54.14 25.21
C ILE A 71 11.73 53.45 25.09
N LEU A 72 11.72 52.17 24.65
CA LEU A 72 12.91 51.45 24.21
C LEU A 72 12.92 51.29 22.68
N ASN A 73 13.95 51.81 22.02
CA ASN A 73 14.13 51.72 20.57
C ASN A 73 15.45 51.02 20.21
N LEU A 74 15.37 49.82 19.65
CA LEU A 74 16.51 49.14 19.04
C LEU A 74 16.46 49.36 17.53
N LYS A 75 17.50 49.98 16.97
CA LYS A 75 17.60 50.24 15.53
C LYS A 75 18.69 49.38 14.87
N THR A 76 19.38 49.92 13.87
CA THR A 76 20.39 49.19 13.10
C THR A 76 21.53 48.68 13.98
N ASN A 77 21.93 47.43 13.77
CA ASN A 77 23.03 46.75 14.42
C ASN A 77 22.95 46.76 15.97
N SER A 78 21.75 46.66 16.53
CA SER A 78 21.54 46.66 17.99
C SER A 78 21.05 45.31 18.49
N ASN A 79 21.71 44.80 19.53
CA ASN A 79 21.39 43.53 20.15
C ASN A 79 21.05 43.72 21.63
N LEU A 80 19.99 43.07 22.09
CA LEU A 80 19.65 42.94 23.49
C LEU A 80 19.79 41.48 23.91
N ILE A 81 20.63 41.22 24.90
CA ILE A 81 20.85 39.87 25.43
C ILE A 81 20.43 39.84 26.90
N MET A 82 19.44 39.03 27.22
CA MET A 82 18.96 38.79 28.58
C MET A 82 19.25 37.33 28.95
N ILE A 83 20.03 37.13 30.00
CA ILE A 83 20.38 35.80 30.54
C ILE A 83 20.33 35.81 32.09
N ASP A 84 20.61 34.67 32.73
CA ASP A 84 20.83 34.58 34.19
C ASP A 84 19.68 35.18 35.03
N SER A 85 18.43 34.88 34.62
CA SER A 85 17.18 35.35 35.27
C SER A 85 17.05 36.88 35.39
N SER A 86 17.71 37.63 34.51
CA SER A 86 17.55 39.08 34.40
C SER A 86 16.14 39.52 33.96
N SER A 87 15.79 40.75 34.29
CA SER A 87 14.48 41.35 33.99
C SER A 87 14.61 42.71 33.30
N LEU A 88 13.73 42.98 32.34
CA LEU A 88 13.59 44.26 31.67
C LEU A 88 12.11 44.68 31.69
N ILE A 89 11.83 45.81 32.32
CA ILE A 89 10.50 46.40 32.42
C ILE A 89 10.50 47.70 31.63
N VAL A 90 9.57 47.85 30.70
CA VAL A 90 9.37 49.07 29.91
C VAL A 90 7.94 49.56 30.10
N VAL A 91 7.79 50.78 30.61
CA VAL A 91 6.49 51.39 30.94
C VAL A 91 5.76 51.92 29.70
N GLN A 92 6.49 52.31 28.65
CA GLN A 92 5.92 52.74 27.37
C GLN A 92 6.02 51.61 26.32
N GLN A 93 6.15 51.99 25.04
CA GLN A 93 6.27 51.09 23.90
C GLN A 93 7.72 50.64 23.65
N VAL A 94 7.87 49.50 22.98
CA VAL A 94 9.15 48.96 22.53
C VAL A 94 9.14 48.77 21.02
N ALA A 95 10.16 49.26 20.32
CA ALA A 95 10.31 49.04 18.89
C ALA A 95 11.68 48.44 18.54
N PHE A 96 11.65 47.27 17.93
CA PHE A 96 12.79 46.58 17.33
C PHE A 96 12.75 46.79 15.82
N LYS A 97 13.75 47.50 15.29
CA LYS A 97 13.81 47.90 13.88
C LYS A 97 15.05 47.33 13.20
N ASN A 98 15.02 47.30 11.87
CA ASN A 98 16.15 46.89 11.03
C ASN A 98 16.60 45.46 11.37
N ASN A 99 17.89 45.23 11.60
CA ASN A 99 18.50 43.94 11.88
C ASN A 99 18.78 43.73 13.38
N SER A 100 17.94 44.30 14.25
CA SER A 100 18.09 44.16 15.71
C SER A 100 17.79 42.73 16.18
N ILE A 101 18.56 42.24 17.15
CA ILE A 101 18.43 40.88 17.69
C ILE A 101 18.15 40.93 19.17
N ILE A 102 17.16 40.16 19.62
CA ILE A 102 16.84 39.97 21.03
C ILE A 102 16.99 38.50 21.35
N LEU A 103 17.82 38.22 22.35
CA LEU A 103 18.04 36.87 22.86
C LEU A 103 17.63 36.83 24.32
N MET A 104 16.66 35.97 24.64
CA MET A 104 16.20 35.69 25.99
C MET A 104 16.44 34.21 26.32
N GLN A 105 17.22 33.93 27.35
CA GLN A 105 17.51 32.56 27.81
C GLN A 105 17.16 32.39 29.29
N ASP A 106 17.34 31.19 29.83
CA ASP A 106 17.14 30.87 31.25
C ASP A 106 15.75 31.25 31.76
N ASN A 107 15.64 31.93 32.92
CA ASN A 107 14.38 32.38 33.52
C ASN A 107 14.15 33.89 33.35
N THR A 108 14.55 34.46 32.21
CA THR A 108 14.50 35.92 31.98
C THR A 108 13.08 36.44 31.79
N VAL A 109 12.86 37.70 32.17
CA VAL A 109 11.53 38.33 32.13
C VAL A 109 11.55 39.66 31.40
N PHE A 110 10.82 39.77 30.30
CA PHE A 110 10.58 41.02 29.59
C PHE A 110 9.13 41.47 29.81
N LYS A 111 8.91 42.70 30.29
CA LYS A 111 7.58 43.29 30.49
C LYS A 111 7.48 44.60 29.73
N CYS A 112 6.44 44.74 28.92
CA CYS A 112 6.11 45.97 28.21
C CYS A 112 4.66 46.37 28.56
N ARG A 113 4.46 47.54 29.16
CA ARG A 113 3.10 48.00 29.53
C ARG A 113 2.30 48.55 28.33
N GLN A 114 2.95 48.82 27.21
CA GLN A 114 2.29 49.15 25.95
C GLN A 114 2.67 48.16 24.84
N MET A 115 2.73 48.62 23.59
CA MET A 115 2.91 47.77 22.42
C MET A 115 4.37 47.43 22.19
N THR A 116 4.61 46.23 21.66
CA THR A 116 5.93 45.80 21.19
C THR A 116 5.87 45.55 19.69
N THR A 117 6.74 46.22 18.94
CA THR A 117 6.72 46.16 17.48
C THR A 117 8.07 45.72 16.91
N PHE A 118 8.02 44.82 15.93
CA PHE A 118 9.16 44.35 15.15
C PHE A 118 9.00 44.78 13.69
N PHE A 119 10.02 45.41 13.13
CA PHE A 119 10.07 45.86 11.73
C PHE A 119 11.29 45.30 11.00
N ASN A 120 11.20 45.25 9.67
CA ASN A 120 12.30 44.87 8.77
C ASN A 120 12.78 43.43 9.03
N THR A 121 13.98 43.22 9.58
CA THR A 121 14.57 41.89 9.83
C THR A 121 14.80 41.65 11.32
N ALA A 122 14.09 42.39 12.18
CA ALA A 122 14.24 42.30 13.61
C ALA A 122 13.83 40.89 14.10
N HIS A 123 14.63 40.33 15.01
CA HIS A 123 14.51 38.94 15.41
C HIS A 123 14.53 38.77 16.93
N LEU A 124 13.50 38.13 17.49
CA LEU A 124 13.46 37.68 18.87
C LEU A 124 13.63 36.15 18.92
N THR A 125 14.58 35.69 19.72
CA THR A 125 14.73 34.28 20.12
C THR A 125 14.52 34.16 21.63
N MET A 126 13.60 33.28 22.02
CA MET A 126 13.31 32.93 23.40
C MET A 126 13.61 31.44 23.61
N ASP A 127 14.31 31.11 24.68
CA ASP A 127 14.57 29.72 25.10
C ASP A 127 14.45 29.59 26.64
N GLY A 128 14.59 28.38 27.16
CA GLY A 128 14.50 28.09 28.60
C GLY A 128 13.09 28.30 29.14
N LYS A 129 12.95 29.04 30.23
CA LYS A 129 11.68 29.44 30.87
C LYS A 129 11.44 30.94 30.74
N SER A 130 12.02 31.58 29.71
CA SER A 130 11.89 33.01 29.46
C SER A 130 10.43 33.44 29.27
N VAL A 131 10.06 34.60 29.81
CA VAL A 131 8.69 35.12 29.81
C VAL A 131 8.64 36.53 29.27
N THR A 132 7.78 36.76 28.29
CA THR A 132 7.46 38.09 27.76
C THR A 132 6.00 38.43 28.07
N ASN A 133 5.75 39.54 28.75
CA ASN A 133 4.40 40.05 29.01
C ASN A 133 4.22 41.41 28.32
N ILE A 134 3.21 41.51 27.46
CA ILE A 134 2.87 42.72 26.73
C ILE A 134 1.43 43.10 27.10
N ASN A 135 1.24 44.19 27.84
CA ASN A 135 -0.10 44.58 28.31
C ASN A 135 -1.01 45.09 27.18
N THR A 136 -0.47 45.43 26.00
CA THR A 136 -1.28 45.74 24.81
C THR A 136 -1.10 44.68 23.73
N ASN A 137 -0.53 45.04 22.58
CA ASN A 137 -0.41 44.18 21.41
C ASN A 137 1.04 43.98 20.96
N LEU A 138 1.24 42.83 20.32
CA LEU A 138 2.44 42.46 19.59
C LEU A 138 2.20 42.70 18.10
N GLN A 139 3.16 43.36 17.44
CA GLN A 139 3.09 43.67 16.02
C GLN A 139 4.37 43.28 15.28
N LEU A 140 4.23 42.51 14.21
CA LEU A 140 5.32 42.09 13.33
C LEU A 140 5.05 42.58 11.90
N TYR A 141 6.07 43.13 11.25
CA TYR A 141 6.00 43.65 9.88
C TYR A 141 7.23 43.27 9.06
N SER A 142 7.09 43.36 7.73
CA SER A 142 8.14 43.12 6.74
C SER A 142 8.70 41.68 6.73
N ASN A 143 9.85 41.42 7.35
CA ASN A 143 10.51 40.11 7.41
C ASN A 143 10.93 39.79 8.85
N SER A 144 10.20 40.34 9.83
CA SER A 144 10.50 40.16 11.25
C SER A 144 10.23 38.74 11.71
N LYS A 145 10.94 38.27 12.75
CA LYS A 145 10.86 36.88 13.18
C LYS A 145 10.80 36.73 14.70
N ILE A 146 9.87 35.92 15.18
CA ILE A 146 9.85 35.41 16.55
C ILE A 146 10.07 33.91 16.54
N GLU A 147 11.01 33.45 17.36
CA GLU A 147 11.30 32.03 17.59
C GLU A 147 11.26 31.73 19.08
N MET A 148 10.36 30.85 19.48
CA MET A 148 10.18 30.40 20.86
C MET A 148 10.59 28.93 20.96
N LYS A 149 11.47 28.63 21.92
CA LYS A 149 11.97 27.30 22.25
C LYS A 149 11.82 27.03 23.74
N GLY A 150 11.91 25.76 24.12
CA GLY A 150 11.78 25.34 25.52
C GLY A 150 10.45 25.81 26.14
N TYR A 151 10.41 25.92 27.46
CA TYR A 151 9.22 26.36 28.19
C TYR A 151 8.98 27.88 28.15
N SER A 152 9.44 28.56 27.09
CA SER A 152 9.28 30.01 26.92
C SER A 152 7.82 30.41 26.70
N LYS A 153 7.46 31.61 27.16
CA LYS A 153 6.07 32.08 27.14
C LYS A 153 5.95 33.53 26.70
N ILE A 154 4.95 33.80 25.86
CA ILE A 154 4.53 35.16 25.53
C ILE A 154 3.06 35.31 25.93
N TYR A 155 2.77 36.38 26.66
CA TYR A 155 1.44 36.79 27.09
C TYR A 155 1.09 38.17 26.54
N THR A 156 -0.08 38.29 25.91
CA THR A 156 -0.59 39.57 25.41
C THR A 156 -2.05 39.80 25.82
N GLU A 157 -2.48 41.05 26.01
CA GLU A 157 -3.87 41.32 26.41
C GLU A 157 -4.79 41.81 25.27
N TYR A 158 -4.24 42.41 24.21
CA TYR A 158 -4.99 43.02 23.12
C TYR A 158 -4.74 42.31 21.76
N PRO A 159 -5.49 42.65 20.69
CA PRO A 159 -5.32 42.07 19.36
C PRO A 159 -3.92 42.21 18.79
N ASN A 160 -3.31 41.10 18.38
CA ASN A 160 -1.96 41.02 17.80
C ASN A 160 -2.01 40.98 16.27
N TYR A 161 -0.98 41.53 15.62
CA TYR A 161 -0.92 41.66 14.17
C TYR A 161 0.43 41.16 13.65
N ILE A 162 0.43 40.06 12.92
CA ILE A 162 1.60 39.51 12.25
C ILE A 162 1.37 39.73 10.76
N ASN A 163 2.19 40.57 10.13
CA ASN A 163 1.99 41.03 8.76
C ASN A 163 3.21 40.77 7.88
N ASP A 164 2.98 40.77 6.57
CA ASP A 164 4.00 40.61 5.52
C ASP A 164 4.76 39.27 5.65
N ASN A 165 6.00 39.19 5.17
CA ASN A 165 6.78 37.95 5.21
C ASN A 165 7.34 37.62 6.61
N SER A 166 6.64 37.99 7.68
CA SER A 166 7.05 37.73 9.04
C SER A 166 6.94 36.23 9.38
N ILE A 167 7.83 35.76 10.24
CA ILE A 167 7.94 34.34 10.63
C ILE A 167 7.68 34.20 12.13
N PHE A 168 6.79 33.29 12.49
CA PHE A 168 6.48 32.97 13.88
C PHE A 168 6.67 31.47 14.11
N ILE A 169 7.62 31.11 14.97
CA ILE A 169 7.98 29.71 15.27
C ILE A 169 7.78 29.46 16.76
N LEU A 170 7.01 28.43 17.08
CA LEU A 170 6.88 27.85 18.42
C LEU A 170 7.39 26.41 18.39
N GLU A 171 8.35 26.11 19.23
CA GLU A 171 8.94 24.80 19.34
C GLU A 171 9.16 24.42 20.81
N GLY A 172 8.94 23.15 21.12
CA GLY A 172 9.38 22.53 22.37
C GLY A 172 8.67 23.10 23.59
N ASN A 173 7.47 22.66 23.95
CA ASN A 173 6.70 23.13 25.13
C ASN A 173 6.48 24.66 25.25
N SER A 174 6.85 25.46 24.25
CA SER A 174 6.65 26.92 24.24
C SER A 174 5.17 27.29 24.17
N ASN A 175 4.78 28.43 24.77
CA ASN A 175 3.38 28.86 24.86
C ASN A 175 3.16 30.33 24.47
N PHE A 176 2.34 30.56 23.45
CA PHE A 176 1.80 31.89 23.13
C PHE A 176 0.33 31.99 23.56
N THR A 177 0.03 32.86 24.53
CA THR A 177 -1.34 33.07 25.04
C THR A 177 -1.76 34.53 24.91
N SER A 178 -2.98 34.79 24.43
CA SER A 178 -3.54 36.15 24.33
C SER A 178 -5.00 36.21 24.78
N LYS A 179 -5.34 37.23 25.56
CA LYS A 179 -6.75 37.60 25.80
C LYS A 179 -7.42 38.18 24.53
N GLY A 180 -6.63 38.83 23.68
CA GLY A 180 -7.06 39.39 22.40
C GLY A 180 -7.06 38.36 21.26
N SER A 181 -7.34 38.85 20.05
CA SER A 181 -7.23 38.06 18.81
C SER A 181 -5.79 38.06 18.27
N ILE A 182 -5.53 37.22 17.27
CA ILE A 182 -4.32 37.32 16.45
C ILE A 182 -4.69 37.21 14.97
N SER A 183 -4.10 38.09 14.17
CA SER A 183 -4.25 38.10 12.72
C SER A 183 -2.89 37.87 12.05
N PHE A 184 -2.83 36.86 11.18
CA PHE A 184 -1.70 36.58 10.29
C PHE A 184 -2.10 37.04 8.89
N ASN A 185 -1.40 38.02 8.34
CA ASN A 185 -1.78 38.68 7.09
C ASN A 185 -0.61 38.81 6.11
N ASN A 186 -0.86 38.53 4.82
CA ASN A 186 0.08 38.68 3.71
C ASN A 186 1.38 37.86 3.85
N ASN A 187 1.46 36.62 3.32
CA ASN A 187 2.69 35.79 3.27
C ASN A 187 3.30 35.37 4.62
N VAL A 188 2.61 35.52 5.74
CA VAL A 188 3.12 35.14 7.06
C VAL A 188 3.26 33.62 7.18
N SER A 189 4.26 33.14 7.92
CA SER A 189 4.42 31.72 8.26
C SER A 189 4.35 31.48 9.76
N LEU A 190 3.38 30.66 10.21
CA LEU A 190 3.32 30.11 11.56
C LEU A 190 3.75 28.64 11.56
N THR A 191 4.77 28.30 12.35
CA THR A 191 5.26 26.93 12.54
C THR A 191 5.18 26.52 14.01
N MET A 192 4.60 25.35 14.29
CA MET A 192 4.42 24.80 15.63
C MET A 192 4.87 23.34 15.70
N LYS A 193 5.81 23.02 16.60
CA LYS A 193 6.39 21.67 16.77
C LYS A 193 6.56 21.29 18.25
N ASN A 194 6.79 20.00 18.53
CA ASN A 194 7.23 19.52 19.85
C ASN A 194 6.38 20.02 21.05
N MET A 195 5.08 19.70 21.11
CA MET A 195 4.17 20.05 22.23
C MET A 195 3.94 21.56 22.45
N SER A 196 4.19 22.40 21.45
CA SER A 196 3.92 23.83 21.55
C SER A 196 2.41 24.15 21.62
N LEU A 197 2.08 25.26 22.29
CA LEU A 197 0.70 25.71 22.50
C LEU A 197 0.51 27.15 22.03
N MET A 198 -0.54 27.39 21.24
CA MET A 198 -1.07 28.72 20.96
C MET A 198 -2.51 28.78 21.43
N HIS A 199 -2.81 29.67 22.38
CA HIS A 199 -4.14 29.80 22.96
C HIS A 199 -4.65 31.24 22.95
N MET A 200 -5.60 31.53 22.06
CA MET A 200 -6.31 32.80 22.01
C MET A 200 -7.69 32.67 22.66
N TYR A 201 -8.01 33.54 23.62
CA TYR A 201 -9.36 33.59 24.20
C TYR A 201 -10.40 34.16 23.22
N SER A 202 -9.97 34.96 22.25
CA SER A 202 -10.83 35.54 21.20
C SER A 202 -10.79 34.69 19.91
N TYR A 203 -10.43 35.27 18.76
CA TYR A 203 -10.34 34.58 17.48
C TYR A 203 -8.93 34.59 16.88
N ILE A 204 -8.65 33.61 16.03
CA ILE A 204 -7.44 33.47 15.21
C ILE A 204 -7.86 33.65 13.75
N THR A 205 -7.16 34.51 13.01
CA THR A 205 -7.42 34.72 11.59
C THR A 205 -6.14 34.57 10.76
N PHE A 206 -6.23 33.79 9.69
CA PHE A 206 -5.25 33.76 8.60
C PHE A 206 -5.86 34.38 7.35
N LEU A 207 -5.18 35.35 6.77
CA LEU A 207 -5.62 36.10 5.60
C LEU A 207 -4.60 35.97 4.45
N GLU A 208 -5.10 36.17 3.23
CA GLU A 208 -4.29 36.25 2.01
C GLU A 208 -3.44 34.97 1.78
N ASN A 209 -2.13 35.09 1.61
CA ASN A 209 -1.23 33.96 1.31
C ASN A 209 -0.54 33.40 2.58
N SER A 210 -1.18 33.51 3.74
CA SER A 210 -0.57 33.06 5.00
C SER A 210 -0.47 31.53 5.08
N ASN A 211 0.56 31.04 5.76
CA ASN A 211 0.91 29.63 5.87
C ASN A 211 0.90 29.15 7.32
N LEU A 212 0.42 27.92 7.52
CA LEU A 212 0.37 27.26 8.82
C LEU A 212 0.98 25.86 8.74
N PHE A 213 1.88 25.54 9.65
CA PHE A 213 2.42 24.20 9.84
C PHE A 213 2.38 23.79 11.31
N VAL A 214 1.62 22.74 11.64
CA VAL A 214 1.48 22.22 13.01
C VAL A 214 1.79 20.72 13.03
N LYS A 215 2.74 20.31 13.87
CA LYS A 215 3.19 18.91 13.96
C LYS A 215 3.30 18.42 15.40
N ASP A 216 3.46 17.10 15.53
CA ASP A 216 3.71 16.35 16.76
C ASP A 216 2.49 16.42 17.69
N ASN A 217 2.65 16.83 18.94
CA ASN A 217 1.55 16.98 19.90
C ASN A 217 1.18 18.47 20.12
N SER A 218 1.48 19.34 19.15
CA SER A 218 1.24 20.79 19.26
C SER A 218 -0.23 21.13 19.11
N GLN A 219 -0.67 22.23 19.75
CA GLN A 219 -2.09 22.58 19.84
C GLN A 219 -2.35 24.06 19.55
N ILE A 220 -3.38 24.33 18.74
CA ILE A 220 -3.96 25.65 18.55
C ILE A 220 -5.36 25.66 19.15
N GLN A 221 -5.61 26.61 20.03
CA GLN A 221 -6.88 26.78 20.72
C GLN A 221 -7.40 28.21 20.50
N SER A 222 -8.61 28.33 19.97
CA SER A 222 -9.32 29.60 19.80
C SER A 222 -10.65 29.56 20.57
N GLY A 223 -10.85 30.50 21.48
CA GLY A 223 -12.07 30.59 22.29
C GLY A 223 -13.33 30.92 21.48
N SER A 224 -13.18 31.58 20.33
CA SER A 224 -14.31 32.04 19.50
C SER A 224 -14.27 31.50 18.07
N GLN A 225 -13.31 31.94 17.25
CA GLN A 225 -13.30 31.59 15.83
C GLN A 225 -11.88 31.27 15.34
N PHE A 226 -11.75 30.28 14.46
CA PHE A 226 -10.57 30.04 13.65
C PHE A 226 -10.95 30.27 12.19
N LYS A 227 -10.51 31.38 11.62
CA LYS A 227 -10.87 31.80 10.25
C LYS A 227 -9.67 31.73 9.33
N CYS A 228 -9.84 31.09 8.18
CA CYS A 228 -8.88 31.09 7.08
C CYS A 228 -9.55 31.69 5.85
N SER A 229 -8.89 32.66 5.23
CA SER A 229 -9.41 33.39 4.06
C SER A 229 -8.27 33.69 3.09
N GLY A 230 -8.57 33.65 1.79
CA GLY A 230 -7.60 33.86 0.73
C GLY A 230 -6.87 32.58 0.36
N PHE A 231 -5.70 32.69 -0.26
CA PHE A 231 -4.84 31.56 -0.61
C PHE A 231 -4.10 30.95 0.59
N PHE A 232 -4.75 30.94 1.77
CA PHE A 232 -4.21 30.31 2.96
C PHE A 232 -3.87 28.85 2.70
N THR A 233 -2.72 28.40 3.19
CA THR A 233 -2.32 26.99 3.14
C THR A 233 -1.90 26.50 4.52
N GLY A 234 -2.61 25.48 5.02
CA GLY A 234 -2.34 24.87 6.32
C GLY A 234 -2.01 23.38 6.21
N ILE A 235 -1.04 22.91 7.00
CA ILE A 235 -0.68 21.50 7.14
C ILE A 235 -0.70 21.14 8.63
N ILE A 236 -1.43 20.09 8.99
CA ILE A 236 -1.52 19.52 10.34
C ILE A 236 -1.09 18.05 10.27
N GLU A 237 -0.09 17.66 11.05
CA GLU A 237 0.51 16.32 11.03
C GLU A 237 0.73 15.74 12.42
N GLY A 238 1.00 14.44 12.49
CA GLY A 238 1.25 13.75 13.76
C GLY A 238 -0.02 13.64 14.60
N ASN A 239 0.03 14.06 15.87
CA ASN A 239 -1.12 14.13 16.78
C ASN A 239 -1.55 15.59 17.03
N ALA A 240 -1.19 16.50 16.11
CA ALA A 240 -1.45 17.92 16.28
C ALA A 240 -2.94 18.22 16.23
N LYS A 241 -3.33 19.28 16.93
CA LYS A 241 -4.74 19.57 17.19
C LYS A 241 -5.09 21.05 17.03
N ILE A 242 -6.16 21.32 16.29
CA ILE A 242 -6.78 22.66 16.23
C ILE A 242 -8.19 22.57 16.81
N THR A 243 -8.47 23.40 17.80
CA THR A 243 -9.80 23.51 18.41
C THR A 243 -10.31 24.95 18.39
N ALA A 244 -11.54 25.15 17.94
CA ALA A 244 -12.21 26.44 18.03
C ALA A 244 -13.71 26.30 18.26
N ASN A 245 -14.38 27.37 18.72
CA ASN A 245 -15.83 27.36 18.77
C ASN A 245 -16.45 27.36 17.36
N ILE A 246 -16.00 28.22 16.45
CA ILE A 246 -16.39 28.22 15.03
C ILE A 246 -15.14 28.09 14.15
N ILE A 247 -15.22 27.31 13.07
CA ILE A 247 -14.12 27.16 12.10
C ILE A 247 -14.64 27.52 10.70
N ASN A 248 -13.98 28.46 10.02
CA ASN A 248 -14.40 28.95 8.71
C ASN A 248 -13.24 28.97 7.71
N PHE A 249 -13.49 28.43 6.52
CA PHE A 249 -12.59 28.49 5.36
C PHE A 249 -13.31 29.15 4.17
N ASP A 250 -12.74 30.23 3.64
CA ASP A 250 -13.28 30.94 2.47
C ASP A 250 -12.16 31.37 1.48
N LYS A 251 -12.56 31.82 0.28
CA LYS A 251 -11.68 32.38 -0.77
C LYS A 251 -10.45 31.54 -1.16
N ASN A 252 -10.62 30.28 -1.56
CA ASN A 252 -9.54 29.35 -1.98
C ASN A 252 -8.59 28.89 -0.85
N SER A 253 -9.04 28.92 0.41
CA SER A 253 -8.25 28.42 1.54
C SER A 253 -8.07 26.90 1.46
N ARG A 254 -6.88 26.40 1.81
CA ARG A 254 -6.54 24.97 1.76
C ARG A 254 -6.00 24.47 3.10
N LEU A 255 -6.56 23.37 3.59
CA LEU A 255 -6.07 22.67 4.78
C LEU A 255 -5.81 21.20 4.49
N TYR A 256 -4.65 20.70 4.93
CA TYR A 256 -4.25 19.30 4.82
C TYR A 256 -4.02 18.72 6.22
N CYS A 257 -4.79 17.69 6.57
CA CYS A 257 -4.72 16.98 7.85
C CYS A 257 -4.24 15.54 7.60
N ASN A 258 -3.07 15.17 8.12
CA ASN A 258 -2.45 13.84 7.95
C ASN A 258 -2.19 13.18 9.32
N GLY A 259 -1.75 11.91 9.34
CA GLY A 259 -1.45 11.20 10.58
C GLY A 259 -2.68 10.97 11.45
N ASN A 260 -2.57 11.25 12.75
CA ASN A 260 -3.66 11.21 13.74
C ASN A 260 -4.14 12.64 14.10
N SER A 261 -3.93 13.63 13.21
CA SER A 261 -4.29 15.02 13.49
C SER A 261 -5.79 15.22 13.74
N GLU A 262 -6.13 16.23 14.54
CA GLU A 262 -7.52 16.52 14.92
C GLU A 262 -7.91 17.97 14.62
N LEU A 263 -9.02 18.14 13.90
CA LEU A 263 -9.70 19.43 13.70
C LEU A 263 -11.05 19.40 14.42
N ILE A 264 -11.24 20.27 15.42
CA ILE A 264 -12.43 20.25 16.27
C ILE A 264 -13.12 21.62 16.28
N SER A 265 -14.36 21.65 15.81
CA SER A 265 -15.28 22.78 15.97
C SER A 265 -16.33 22.46 17.03
N PHE A 266 -16.46 23.30 18.06
CA PHE A 266 -17.50 23.15 19.08
C PHE A 266 -18.90 23.64 18.64
N SER A 267 -18.97 24.33 17.51
CA SER A 267 -20.20 24.78 16.87
C SER A 267 -20.16 24.43 15.38
N THR A 268 -20.31 25.42 14.50
CA THR A 268 -20.33 25.23 13.05
C THR A 268 -18.91 25.15 12.48
N LEU A 269 -18.69 24.25 11.52
CA LEU A 269 -17.55 24.30 10.61
C LEU A 269 -18.06 24.59 9.21
N SER A 270 -17.51 25.61 8.56
CA SER A 270 -17.94 25.98 7.23
C SER A 270 -16.81 26.09 6.21
N VAL A 271 -17.08 25.63 4.98
CA VAL A 271 -16.17 25.65 3.85
C VAL A 271 -16.87 26.28 2.65
N TYR A 272 -16.31 27.37 2.13
CA TYR A 272 -16.92 28.19 1.08
C TYR A 272 -15.91 28.56 -0.01
N GLU A 273 -16.42 28.98 -1.18
CA GLU A 273 -15.67 29.72 -2.21
C GLU A 273 -14.37 29.02 -2.64
N ASN A 274 -14.49 27.85 -3.27
CA ASN A 274 -13.38 27.01 -3.74
C ASN A 274 -12.40 26.56 -2.64
N SER A 275 -12.74 26.70 -1.36
CA SER A 275 -11.89 26.23 -0.27
C SER A 275 -11.92 24.71 -0.17
N PHE A 276 -10.83 24.15 0.35
CA PHE A 276 -10.54 22.72 0.32
C PHE A 276 -10.00 22.23 1.67
N ILE A 277 -10.53 21.12 2.16
CA ILE A 277 -9.97 20.39 3.32
C ILE A 277 -9.69 18.95 2.91
N SER A 278 -8.48 18.46 3.15
CA SER A 278 -8.12 17.05 2.99
C SER A 278 -7.84 16.40 4.34
N LEU A 279 -8.44 15.25 4.59
CA LEU A 279 -8.09 14.36 5.69
C LEU A 279 -7.58 13.04 5.13
N LYS A 280 -6.38 12.64 5.57
CA LYS A 280 -5.73 11.40 5.15
C LYS A 280 -5.37 10.54 6.34
N GLU A 281 -5.03 9.27 6.08
CA GLU A 281 -4.56 8.30 7.07
C GLU A 281 -5.55 8.10 8.22
N LYS A 282 -5.32 8.65 9.43
CA LYS A 282 -6.20 8.51 10.60
C LYS A 282 -6.69 9.88 11.11
N ALA A 283 -6.57 10.92 10.28
CA ALA A 283 -6.97 12.27 10.65
C ALA A 283 -8.48 12.35 10.94
N LYS A 284 -8.84 13.22 11.89
CA LYS A 284 -10.22 13.35 12.37
C LYS A 284 -10.72 14.78 12.30
N MET A 285 -11.95 14.95 11.85
CA MET A 285 -12.72 16.18 11.98
C MET A 285 -13.93 15.93 12.88
N LYS A 286 -14.08 16.73 13.93
CA LYS A 286 -15.24 16.67 14.83
C LYS A 286 -15.95 18.02 14.84
N VAL A 287 -17.25 18.02 14.54
CA VAL A 287 -18.10 19.22 14.49
C VAL A 287 -19.29 19.01 15.42
N LEU A 288 -19.40 19.82 16.48
CA LEU A 288 -20.43 19.64 17.52
C LEU A 288 -21.76 20.35 17.21
N PHE A 289 -21.88 21.00 16.05
CA PHE A 289 -23.15 21.47 15.52
C PHE A 289 -23.31 21.07 14.06
N SER A 290 -23.06 21.98 13.11
CA SER A 290 -23.31 21.75 11.69
C SER A 290 -22.05 21.89 10.84
N LEU A 291 -21.91 21.01 9.85
CA LEU A 291 -20.91 21.10 8.79
C LEU A 291 -21.57 21.71 7.54
N LEU A 292 -21.04 22.83 7.07
CA LEU A 292 -21.62 23.64 6.00
C LEU A 292 -20.67 23.73 4.80
N MET A 293 -21.11 23.28 3.63
CA MET A 293 -20.31 23.31 2.40
C MET A 293 -21.05 24.01 1.26
N TYR A 294 -20.52 25.15 0.80
CA TYR A 294 -21.11 25.91 -0.32
C TYR A 294 -20.09 26.41 -1.34
N ASN A 295 -20.56 26.91 -2.49
CA ASN A 295 -19.79 27.68 -3.48
C ASN A 295 -18.50 26.98 -3.95
N SER A 296 -18.63 25.79 -4.54
CA SER A 296 -17.55 24.98 -5.09
C SER A 296 -16.49 24.55 -4.06
N SER A 297 -16.86 24.51 -2.78
CA SER A 297 -16.02 23.97 -1.72
C SER A 297 -15.85 22.46 -1.81
N SER A 298 -14.79 21.93 -1.20
CA SER A 298 -14.54 20.50 -1.20
C SER A 298 -13.92 19.96 0.09
N ILE A 299 -14.34 18.76 0.46
CA ILE A 299 -13.74 17.96 1.54
C ILE A 299 -13.36 16.60 0.96
N ASN A 300 -12.09 16.22 1.12
CA ASN A 300 -11.56 14.95 0.65
C ASN A 300 -11.13 14.08 1.83
N LEU A 301 -11.65 12.85 1.89
CA LEU A 301 -11.35 11.83 2.89
C LEU A 301 -10.68 10.61 2.23
N ASN A 302 -9.52 10.23 2.75
CA ASN A 302 -8.73 9.11 2.25
C ASN A 302 -8.12 8.29 3.42
N GLY A 303 -7.79 7.02 3.20
CA GLY A 303 -7.32 6.10 4.22
C GLY A 303 -8.43 5.71 5.22
N ASN A 304 -8.17 5.91 6.51
CA ASN A 304 -9.11 5.70 7.62
C ASN A 304 -9.56 7.03 8.24
N ALA A 305 -9.56 8.12 7.46
CA ALA A 305 -9.99 9.44 7.92
C ALA A 305 -11.45 9.43 8.39
N LYS A 306 -11.75 10.20 9.44
CA LYS A 306 -13.08 10.21 10.07
C LYS A 306 -13.64 11.63 10.23
N VAL A 307 -14.89 11.82 9.81
CA VAL A 307 -15.67 13.03 10.10
C VAL A 307 -16.83 12.66 11.01
N THR A 308 -17.02 13.38 12.10
CA THR A 308 -18.16 13.21 13.01
C THR A 308 -18.84 14.55 13.23
N VAL A 309 -20.13 14.61 12.90
CA VAL A 309 -20.99 15.78 13.05
C VAL A 309 -22.15 15.39 13.97
N THR A 310 -22.51 16.24 14.93
CA THR A 310 -23.55 15.90 15.93
C THR A 310 -24.94 16.45 15.60
N LYS A 311 -25.07 17.39 14.66
CA LYS A 311 -26.37 17.88 14.19
C LYS A 311 -26.56 17.60 12.69
N SER A 312 -26.09 18.46 11.79
CA SER A 312 -26.34 18.33 10.36
C SER A 312 -25.09 18.55 9.51
N SER A 313 -24.98 17.82 8.41
CA SER A 313 -24.04 18.10 7.33
C SER A 313 -24.84 18.58 6.12
N GLU A 314 -24.54 19.77 5.61
CA GLU A 314 -25.24 20.42 4.51
C GLU A 314 -24.27 20.70 3.36
N ILE A 315 -24.58 20.14 2.19
CA ILE A 315 -23.75 20.23 0.99
C ILE A 315 -24.58 20.87 -0.12
N ALA A 316 -24.27 22.11 -0.49
CA ALA A 316 -24.96 22.83 -1.57
C ALA A 316 -23.94 23.39 -2.54
N ASN A 317 -23.88 22.89 -3.77
CA ASN A 317 -22.81 23.25 -4.71
C ASN A 317 -21.39 23.02 -4.13
N GLY A 318 -21.22 21.99 -3.29
CA GLY A 318 -19.94 21.56 -2.73
C GLY A 318 -19.69 20.08 -2.99
N ILE A 319 -18.47 19.59 -2.78
CA ILE A 319 -18.07 18.21 -3.09
C ILE A 319 -17.48 17.52 -1.86
N VAL A 320 -18.09 16.43 -1.43
CA VAL A 320 -17.48 15.49 -0.49
C VAL A 320 -16.96 14.28 -1.27
N LEU A 321 -15.66 14.02 -1.19
CA LEU A 321 -15.01 12.87 -1.82
C LEU A 321 -14.48 11.92 -0.74
N MET A 322 -14.84 10.65 -0.85
CA MET A 322 -14.51 9.60 0.10
C MET A 322 -13.87 8.43 -0.65
N SER A 323 -12.74 7.94 -0.14
CA SER A 323 -12.01 6.79 -0.67
C SER A 323 -11.54 5.88 0.47
N ASP A 324 -11.03 4.69 0.12
CA ASP A 324 -10.54 3.68 1.07
C ASP A 324 -11.58 3.35 2.16
N ASN A 325 -11.20 3.35 3.44
CA ASN A 325 -12.08 3.08 4.58
C ASN A 325 -12.48 4.37 5.30
N SER A 326 -12.59 5.48 4.56
CA SER A 326 -13.01 6.76 5.12
C SER A 326 -14.46 6.71 5.62
N PHE A 327 -14.74 7.50 6.65
CA PHE A 327 -15.98 7.40 7.40
C PHE A 327 -16.58 8.76 7.74
N ILE A 328 -17.87 8.94 7.47
CA ILE A 328 -18.66 10.09 7.92
C ILE A 328 -19.78 9.59 8.83
N ASN A 329 -19.94 10.23 9.99
CA ASN A 329 -21.08 10.02 10.87
C ASN A 329 -21.78 11.35 11.16
N THR A 330 -23.05 11.48 10.79
CA THR A 330 -23.85 12.69 10.97
C THR A 330 -25.34 12.37 11.12
N PRO A 331 -26.09 12.89 12.10
CA PRO A 331 -27.52 12.58 12.21
C PRO A 331 -28.31 12.98 10.96
N TYR A 332 -28.08 14.18 10.42
CA TYR A 332 -28.69 14.63 9.17
C TYR A 332 -27.62 14.81 8.10
N PHE A 333 -27.77 14.14 6.96
CA PHE A 333 -26.94 14.33 5.77
C PHE A 333 -27.80 14.93 4.66
N ASN A 334 -27.66 16.24 4.44
CA ASN A 334 -28.48 17.02 3.53
C ASN A 334 -27.67 17.46 2.31
N MET A 335 -28.09 17.02 1.13
CA MET A 335 -27.58 17.47 -0.15
C MET A 335 -28.62 18.36 -0.82
N HIS A 336 -28.22 19.59 -1.10
CA HIS A 336 -28.98 20.61 -1.81
C HIS A 336 -28.53 20.69 -3.28
N PRO A 337 -29.15 21.52 -4.13
CA PRO A 337 -28.84 21.55 -5.56
C PRO A 337 -27.34 21.67 -5.84
N ASN A 338 -26.85 20.85 -6.78
CA ASN A 338 -25.44 20.73 -7.17
C ASN A 338 -24.48 20.25 -6.06
N GLY A 339 -24.98 19.89 -4.87
CA GLY A 339 -24.17 19.19 -3.88
C GLY A 339 -23.77 17.81 -4.39
N LYS A 340 -22.49 17.46 -4.24
CA LYS A 340 -21.92 16.22 -4.77
C LYS A 340 -21.31 15.35 -3.68
N LEU A 341 -21.69 14.08 -3.64
CA LEU A 341 -21.08 13.04 -2.83
C LEU A 341 -20.39 12.04 -3.77
N VAL A 342 -19.10 11.81 -3.57
CA VAL A 342 -18.29 10.85 -4.33
C VAL A 342 -17.81 9.76 -3.40
N LEU A 343 -18.24 8.52 -3.64
CA LEU A 343 -17.84 7.34 -2.90
C LEU A 343 -16.99 6.44 -3.81
N ASP A 344 -15.69 6.41 -3.57
CA ASP A 344 -14.72 5.64 -4.34
C ASP A 344 -14.26 4.38 -3.58
N GLY A 345 -14.86 3.25 -3.95
CA GLY A 345 -14.67 1.94 -3.32
C GLY A 345 -13.59 1.06 -3.94
N VAL A 346 -12.63 1.61 -4.70
CA VAL A 346 -11.60 0.80 -5.37
C VAL A 346 -10.71 0.03 -4.37
N ASN A 347 -10.24 0.74 -3.33
CA ASN A 347 -9.25 0.21 -2.37
C ASN A 347 -9.81 0.00 -0.95
N GLY A 348 -11.11 0.19 -0.74
CA GLY A 348 -11.76 0.07 0.56
C GLY A 348 -13.27 0.28 0.48
N ILE A 349 -13.92 0.47 1.63
CA ILE A 349 -15.37 0.68 1.72
C ILE A 349 -15.66 2.04 2.38
N PRO A 350 -15.74 3.13 1.59
CA PRO A 350 -16.14 4.42 2.13
C PRO A 350 -17.57 4.32 2.66
N THR A 351 -17.77 4.81 3.88
CA THR A 351 -19.00 4.58 4.65
C THR A 351 -19.57 5.88 5.19
N VAL A 352 -20.84 6.15 4.89
CA VAL A 352 -21.63 7.23 5.50
C VAL A 352 -22.64 6.61 6.46
N ASN A 353 -22.67 7.11 7.69
CA ASN A 353 -23.68 6.75 8.68
C ASN A 353 -24.49 7.99 9.04
N CYS A 354 -25.82 7.90 8.89
CA CYS A 354 -26.72 8.96 9.28
C CYS A 354 -28.06 8.45 9.80
N SER A 355 -28.80 9.31 10.48
CA SER A 355 -30.18 9.02 10.83
C SER A 355 -31.11 9.38 9.67
N SER A 356 -30.90 10.54 9.05
CA SER A 356 -31.65 11.01 7.90
C SER A 356 -30.74 11.36 6.73
N PHE A 357 -31.08 10.84 5.55
CA PHE A 357 -30.41 11.16 4.29
C PHE A 357 -31.38 11.90 3.37
N VAL A 358 -31.10 13.17 3.09
CA VAL A 358 -31.92 14.02 2.22
C VAL A 358 -31.09 14.45 1.02
N CYS A 359 -31.55 14.15 -0.18
CA CYS A 359 -30.96 14.59 -1.44
C CYS A 359 -32.00 15.30 -2.29
N SER A 360 -31.83 16.60 -2.49
CA SER A 360 -32.70 17.45 -3.31
C SER A 360 -31.89 18.04 -4.45
N GLN A 361 -31.98 17.46 -5.65
CA GLN A 361 -31.18 17.83 -6.83
C GLN A 361 -29.65 17.70 -6.64
N GLY A 362 -29.24 16.74 -5.79
CA GLY A 362 -27.83 16.41 -5.56
C GLY A 362 -27.29 15.36 -6.54
N ILE A 363 -25.97 15.19 -6.54
CA ILE A 363 -25.24 14.23 -7.39
C ILE A 363 -24.48 13.25 -6.51
N VAL A 364 -24.71 11.95 -6.71
CA VAL A 364 -24.00 10.88 -5.99
C VAL A 364 -23.23 10.03 -6.99
N ASN A 365 -21.91 10.11 -6.96
CA ASN A 365 -21.03 9.30 -7.80
C ASN A 365 -20.48 8.14 -6.99
N ILE A 366 -20.60 6.92 -7.50
CA ILE A 366 -20.20 5.70 -6.79
C ILE A 366 -19.35 4.84 -7.70
N THR A 367 -18.25 4.34 -7.14
CA THR A 367 -17.37 3.38 -7.81
C THR A 367 -17.19 2.16 -6.90
N TYR A 368 -17.42 0.95 -7.42
CA TYR A 368 -17.31 -0.32 -6.66
C TYR A 368 -18.12 -0.33 -5.33
N ASN A 369 -17.52 -0.78 -4.23
CA ASN A 369 -18.15 -1.02 -2.93
C ASN A 369 -18.22 0.27 -2.11
N SER A 370 -19.41 0.64 -1.66
CA SER A 370 -19.64 1.79 -0.77
C SER A 370 -20.96 1.61 -0.05
N ILE A 371 -21.08 2.15 1.16
CA ILE A 371 -22.23 1.92 2.03
C ILE A 371 -22.75 3.23 2.64
N ILE A 372 -24.06 3.39 2.63
CA ILE A 372 -24.78 4.45 3.33
C ILE A 372 -25.79 3.79 4.29
N TYR A 373 -25.54 3.93 5.60
CA TYR A 373 -26.46 3.51 6.64
C TYR A 373 -27.39 4.67 7.00
N VAL A 374 -28.71 4.41 7.00
CA VAL A 374 -29.74 5.41 7.33
C VAL A 374 -30.72 4.85 8.36
N ASP A 375 -30.70 5.40 9.57
CA ASP A 375 -31.50 4.82 10.67
C ASP A 375 -33.00 5.14 10.59
N THR A 376 -33.39 6.35 10.18
CA THR A 376 -34.78 6.83 10.32
C THR A 376 -35.49 7.12 9.01
N SER A 377 -34.90 7.93 8.12
CA SER A 377 -35.63 8.43 6.94
C SER A 377 -34.72 8.74 5.76
N THR A 378 -35.20 8.41 4.56
CA THR A 378 -34.58 8.80 3.29
C THR A 378 -35.52 9.67 2.47
N ASN A 379 -35.04 10.79 1.95
CA ASN A 379 -35.75 11.62 0.98
C ASN A 379 -34.84 11.88 -0.22
N MET A 380 -35.22 11.37 -1.38
CA MET A 380 -34.48 11.49 -2.63
C MET A 380 -35.38 12.21 -3.64
N ASN A 381 -35.27 13.52 -3.73
CA ASN A 381 -36.02 14.35 -4.65
C ASN A 381 -35.13 14.81 -5.81
N ASN A 382 -35.30 14.18 -6.97
CA ASN A 382 -34.49 14.36 -8.18
C ASN A 382 -32.98 14.19 -7.92
N CYS A 383 -32.60 13.18 -7.14
CA CYS A 383 -31.20 12.86 -6.88
C CYS A 383 -30.59 12.10 -8.07
N ASN A 384 -29.39 12.50 -8.54
CA ASN A 384 -28.74 11.87 -9.68
C ASN A 384 -27.65 10.91 -9.22
N PHE A 385 -27.82 9.61 -9.50
CA PHE A 385 -26.83 8.57 -9.18
C PHE A 385 -26.04 8.17 -10.42
N PHE A 386 -24.73 8.30 -10.34
CA PHE A 386 -23.79 7.85 -11.38
C PHE A 386 -22.97 6.68 -10.84
N LEU A 387 -23.24 5.48 -11.35
CA LEU A 387 -22.59 4.26 -10.89
C LEU A 387 -21.56 3.77 -11.92
N THR A 388 -20.34 3.54 -11.46
CA THR A 388 -19.24 3.02 -12.28
C THR A 388 -18.73 1.71 -11.66
N ASN A 389 -18.62 0.64 -12.46
CA ASN A 389 -18.11 -0.65 -12.02
C ASN A 389 -18.78 -1.25 -10.76
N ARG A 390 -20.10 -1.01 -10.60
CA ARG A 390 -20.94 -1.62 -9.57
C ARG A 390 -22.01 -2.49 -10.21
N THR A 391 -22.30 -3.63 -9.60
CA THR A 391 -23.23 -4.67 -10.07
C THR A 391 -24.04 -5.23 -8.89
N ILE A 392 -24.91 -6.22 -9.14
CA ILE A 392 -25.60 -6.97 -8.07
C ILE A 392 -24.65 -7.86 -7.24
N ARG A 393 -23.37 -8.00 -7.65
CA ARG A 393 -22.32 -8.71 -6.89
C ARG A 393 -21.62 -7.81 -5.88
N ASP A 394 -22.12 -6.60 -5.69
CA ASP A 394 -21.69 -5.63 -4.70
C ASP A 394 -22.81 -5.45 -3.65
N PHE A 395 -22.48 -4.85 -2.51
CA PHE A 395 -23.46 -4.58 -1.47
C PHE A 395 -24.63 -3.71 -1.95
N PRO A 396 -25.81 -3.81 -1.30
CA PRO A 396 -26.78 -2.73 -1.33
C PRO A 396 -26.12 -1.40 -0.97
N LEU A 397 -26.38 -0.35 -1.75
CA LEU A 397 -25.81 0.97 -1.47
C LEU A 397 -26.36 1.55 -0.16
N PHE A 398 -27.66 1.43 0.05
CA PHE A 398 -28.34 1.90 1.25
C PHE A 398 -28.78 0.73 2.13
N PHE A 399 -28.51 0.86 3.42
CA PHE A 399 -29.09 0.01 4.46
C PHE A 399 -29.95 0.89 5.35
N VAL A 400 -31.26 0.66 5.30
CA VAL A 400 -32.24 1.56 5.94
C VAL A 400 -33.22 0.80 6.81
N ASN A 401 -33.90 1.51 7.71
CA ASN A 401 -34.97 0.92 8.51
C ASN A 401 -36.27 0.76 7.70
N SER A 402 -36.69 1.80 6.98
CA SER A 402 -37.83 1.79 6.08
C SER A 402 -37.53 2.59 4.81
N PHE A 403 -38.16 2.23 3.69
CA PHE A 403 -38.01 2.92 2.41
C PHE A 403 -39.36 2.99 1.68
N ASN A 404 -39.75 4.18 1.23
CA ASN A 404 -40.89 4.37 0.34
C ASN A 404 -40.39 4.81 -1.03
N LEU A 405 -40.62 4.00 -2.06
CA LEU A 405 -40.19 4.33 -3.42
C LEU A 405 -41.09 5.40 -4.06
N ALA A 406 -42.39 5.44 -3.71
CA ALA A 406 -43.35 6.35 -4.34
C ALA A 406 -43.07 7.83 -4.05
N ASP A 407 -42.41 8.12 -2.93
CA ASP A 407 -42.07 9.49 -2.52
C ASP A 407 -40.69 9.95 -3.05
N ASN A 408 -39.95 9.04 -3.68
CA ASN A 408 -38.55 9.25 -4.06
C ASN A 408 -38.38 9.23 -5.58
N ASN A 409 -37.89 10.35 -6.14
CA ASN A 409 -37.54 10.49 -7.54
C ASN A 409 -36.01 10.54 -7.67
N TYR A 410 -35.40 9.59 -8.37
CA TYR A 410 -33.96 9.61 -8.66
C TYR A 410 -33.67 9.07 -10.06
N VAL A 411 -32.55 9.50 -10.64
CA VAL A 411 -32.13 9.11 -11.99
C VAL A 411 -30.85 8.28 -11.90
N THR A 412 -30.81 7.15 -12.59
CA THR A 412 -29.65 6.24 -12.64
C THR A 412 -29.19 6.00 -14.07
N ASN A 413 -27.87 5.91 -14.29
CA ASN A 413 -27.28 5.70 -15.62
C ASN A 413 -26.94 4.22 -15.96
N ASN A 414 -27.21 3.24 -15.09
CA ASN A 414 -26.71 1.85 -15.24
C ASN A 414 -27.76 0.77 -14.88
N TRP A 415 -27.66 -0.45 -15.44
CA TRP A 415 -28.82 -1.36 -15.63
C TRP A 415 -28.98 -2.60 -14.69
N ASN A 416 -28.09 -2.89 -13.72
CA ASN A 416 -28.32 -4.01 -12.77
C ASN A 416 -27.50 -3.87 -11.46
N PHE A 417 -28.09 -3.34 -10.38
CA PHE A 417 -27.45 -3.29 -9.05
C PHE A 417 -28.46 -3.22 -7.88
N ASP A 418 -27.98 -3.53 -6.67
CA ASP A 418 -28.76 -3.40 -5.43
C ASP A 418 -28.67 -1.99 -4.84
N LEU A 419 -29.80 -1.28 -4.82
CA LEU A 419 -29.85 0.11 -4.36
C LEU A 419 -30.13 0.18 -2.87
N VAL A 420 -31.19 -0.47 -2.39
CA VAL A 420 -31.65 -0.35 -1.00
C VAL A 420 -31.98 -1.71 -0.42
N TYR A 421 -31.40 -2.03 0.74
CA TYR A 421 -31.96 -2.99 1.67
C TYR A 421 -32.68 -2.24 2.80
N SER A 422 -33.91 -2.63 3.07
CA SER A 422 -34.77 -2.06 4.10
C SER A 422 -35.17 -3.13 5.11
N LYS A 423 -35.16 -2.81 6.41
CA LYS A 423 -35.61 -3.75 7.47
C LYS A 423 -37.10 -4.04 7.43
N THR A 424 -37.92 -3.08 6.97
CA THR A 424 -39.32 -3.31 6.64
C THR A 424 -39.49 -3.45 5.12
N PRO A 425 -40.48 -4.21 4.63
CA PRO A 425 -40.76 -4.29 3.20
C PRO A 425 -40.90 -2.91 2.56
N VAL A 426 -40.27 -2.71 1.40
CA VAL A 426 -40.31 -1.47 0.64
C VAL A 426 -41.73 -1.24 0.11
N VAL A 427 -42.27 -0.05 0.38
CA VAL A 427 -43.58 0.35 -0.15
C VAL A 427 -43.37 0.87 -1.57
N SER A 428 -43.98 0.21 -2.56
CA SER A 428 -43.86 0.55 -3.99
C SER A 428 -45.17 0.27 -4.73
N ALA A 429 -45.47 1.07 -5.75
CA ALA A 429 -46.59 0.84 -6.67
C ALA A 429 -46.31 -0.28 -7.71
N SER A 430 -45.04 -0.69 -7.90
CA SER A 430 -44.62 -1.78 -8.80
C SER A 430 -43.80 -2.84 -8.06
N GLN A 431 -44.16 -4.12 -8.21
CA GLN A 431 -43.57 -5.25 -7.48
C GLN A 431 -42.44 -5.97 -8.24
N THR A 432 -42.13 -5.62 -9.50
CA THR A 432 -41.25 -6.44 -10.36
C THR A 432 -39.78 -6.49 -9.90
N ASN A 433 -39.34 -5.47 -9.16
CA ASN A 433 -37.95 -5.19 -8.80
C ASN A 433 -37.61 -5.45 -7.33
N LEU A 434 -38.58 -6.00 -6.58
CA LEU A 434 -38.43 -6.32 -5.17
C LEU A 434 -38.04 -7.79 -4.99
N LEU A 435 -37.08 -8.04 -4.09
CA LEU A 435 -36.57 -9.37 -3.69
C LEU A 435 -36.66 -9.52 -2.17
N LEU A 436 -36.43 -10.73 -1.64
CA LEU A 436 -36.40 -11.00 -0.20
C LEU A 436 -37.70 -10.57 0.49
N ASP A 437 -38.85 -11.04 0.00
CA ASP A 437 -40.18 -10.69 0.52
C ASP A 437 -40.43 -9.17 0.59
N GLY A 438 -39.83 -8.40 -0.33
CA GLY A 438 -39.99 -6.95 -0.41
C GLY A 438 -38.90 -6.13 0.29
N HIS A 439 -37.92 -6.74 0.93
CA HIS A 439 -36.91 -6.03 1.73
C HIS A 439 -35.76 -5.46 0.89
N LEU A 440 -35.49 -6.02 -0.30
CA LEU A 440 -34.42 -5.57 -1.18
C LEU A 440 -35.01 -4.97 -2.46
N TYR A 441 -34.65 -3.72 -2.72
CA TYR A 441 -34.99 -3.03 -3.96
C TYR A 441 -33.78 -3.00 -4.90
N ARG A 442 -33.95 -3.63 -6.06
CA ARG A 442 -32.95 -3.77 -7.12
C ARG A 442 -33.34 -2.94 -8.34
N ASN A 443 -32.39 -2.23 -8.91
CA ASN A 443 -32.57 -1.67 -10.24
C ASN A 443 -32.02 -2.68 -11.27
N GLY A 444 -32.86 -3.62 -11.70
CA GLY A 444 -32.44 -4.76 -12.50
C GLY A 444 -33.41 -5.94 -12.49
N ASN A 445 -33.20 -6.90 -13.39
CA ASN A 445 -34.13 -8.04 -13.60
C ASN A 445 -33.66 -9.36 -12.96
N SER A 446 -32.37 -9.50 -12.64
CA SER A 446 -31.84 -10.73 -12.05
C SER A 446 -32.44 -10.97 -10.66
N LYS A 447 -32.72 -12.24 -10.34
CA LYS A 447 -33.23 -12.70 -9.03
C LYS A 447 -32.13 -13.24 -8.11
N LYS A 448 -30.86 -13.18 -8.54
CA LYS A 448 -29.72 -13.73 -7.78
C LYS A 448 -29.35 -12.86 -6.57
N ILE A 449 -29.02 -13.48 -5.45
CA ILE A 449 -28.57 -12.80 -4.23
C ILE A 449 -27.11 -13.17 -3.92
N PHE A 450 -26.25 -12.18 -3.69
CA PHE A 450 -24.86 -12.41 -3.30
C PHE A 450 -24.71 -12.08 -1.82
N CYS A 451 -24.47 -13.11 -1.00
CA CYS A 451 -24.26 -12.98 0.44
C CYS A 451 -22.76 -12.91 0.71
N HIS A 452 -22.26 -11.74 1.12
CA HIS A 452 -20.83 -11.54 1.27
C HIS A 452 -20.35 -12.02 2.63
N LEU A 453 -19.47 -13.01 2.61
CA LEU A 453 -18.90 -13.60 3.80
C LEU A 453 -17.74 -12.72 4.28
N ASN A 454 -17.87 -12.15 5.48
CA ASN A 454 -16.86 -11.26 6.07
C ASN A 454 -15.95 -11.96 7.08
N GLN A 455 -16.46 -13.00 7.72
CA GLN A 455 -15.75 -13.79 8.71
C GLN A 455 -16.20 -15.25 8.64
N PHE A 456 -15.24 -16.15 8.82
CA PHE A 456 -15.49 -17.58 8.90
C PHE A 456 -14.68 -18.18 10.05
N ASP A 457 -15.35 -18.84 10.99
CA ASP A 457 -14.70 -19.57 12.08
C ASP A 457 -14.66 -21.06 11.75
N SER A 458 -13.45 -21.54 11.42
CA SER A 458 -13.20 -22.94 11.07
C SER A 458 -13.45 -23.94 12.20
N THR A 459 -13.40 -23.51 13.48
CA THR A 459 -13.56 -24.40 14.63
C THR A 459 -15.02 -24.71 14.91
N THR A 460 -15.87 -23.68 14.86
CA THR A 460 -17.32 -23.80 15.06
C THR A 460 -18.07 -24.03 13.75
N ASN A 461 -17.40 -23.87 12.61
CA ASN A 461 -17.98 -23.90 11.26
C ASN A 461 -19.08 -22.83 11.09
N THR A 462 -18.89 -21.66 11.68
CA THR A 462 -19.84 -20.55 11.63
C THR A 462 -19.45 -19.52 10.57
N MET A 463 -20.45 -19.03 9.85
CA MET A 463 -20.32 -18.04 8.76
C MET A 463 -20.99 -16.74 9.18
N SER A 464 -20.27 -15.63 9.08
CA SER A 464 -20.82 -14.29 9.31
C SER A 464 -20.85 -13.52 8.00
N TYR A 465 -22.02 -12.97 7.70
CA TYR A 465 -22.26 -12.21 6.49
C TYR A 465 -22.34 -10.72 6.82
N THR A 466 -21.97 -9.88 5.84
CA THR A 466 -22.15 -8.44 5.96
C THR A 466 -23.63 -8.06 5.88
N GLU A 467 -24.39 -8.76 5.04
CA GLU A 467 -25.82 -8.53 4.89
C GLU A 467 -26.63 -9.23 6.00
N PRO A 468 -27.55 -8.51 6.65
CA PRO A 468 -28.33 -9.05 7.76
C PRO A 468 -29.38 -10.09 7.33
N TYR A 469 -29.68 -10.19 6.03
CA TYR A 469 -30.62 -11.15 5.45
C TYR A 469 -29.97 -12.47 5.01
N CYS A 470 -28.67 -12.62 5.22
CA CYS A 470 -27.91 -13.81 4.84
C CYS A 470 -27.70 -14.73 6.06
N PRO A 471 -27.80 -16.06 5.90
CA PRO A 471 -28.06 -16.79 4.65
C PRO A 471 -29.54 -16.75 4.22
N CYS A 472 -29.80 -16.77 2.91
CA CYS A 472 -31.17 -16.67 2.36
C CYS A 472 -31.93 -18.02 2.27
N GLU A 473 -31.36 -19.10 2.82
CA GLU A 473 -31.90 -20.47 2.80
C GLU A 473 -32.41 -20.88 1.40
N ASP A 474 -33.48 -21.68 1.27
CA ASP A 474 -34.00 -22.12 -0.04
C ASP A 474 -35.03 -21.16 -0.66
N LYS A 475 -35.13 -19.93 -0.14
CA LYS A 475 -36.12 -18.94 -0.59
C LYS A 475 -35.71 -18.21 -1.86
N GLU A 476 -34.41 -18.05 -2.09
CA GLU A 476 -33.84 -17.26 -3.18
C GLU A 476 -32.69 -18.01 -3.88
N ASP A 477 -32.35 -17.62 -5.11
CA ASP A 477 -31.14 -18.10 -5.79
C ASP A 477 -29.92 -17.34 -5.25
N TRP A 478 -29.28 -17.84 -4.20
CA TRP A 478 -28.22 -17.11 -3.50
C TRP A 478 -26.85 -17.79 -3.52
N TYR A 479 -25.81 -16.97 -3.40
CA TYR A 479 -24.40 -17.36 -3.47
C TYR A 479 -23.67 -16.92 -2.20
N ILE A 480 -22.91 -17.84 -1.60
CA ILE A 480 -21.86 -17.49 -0.63
C ILE A 480 -20.76 -16.76 -1.40
N THR A 481 -20.42 -15.53 -1.01
CA THR A 481 -19.47 -14.67 -1.75
C THR A 481 -18.33 -14.24 -0.83
N PRO A 482 -17.25 -15.04 -0.69
CA PRO A 482 -16.14 -14.72 0.22
C PRO A 482 -15.33 -13.51 -0.24
N PHE A 483 -14.98 -12.64 0.71
CA PHE A 483 -14.00 -11.59 0.49
C PHE A 483 -12.58 -12.14 0.30
N ALA A 484 -11.71 -11.32 -0.28
CA ALA A 484 -10.32 -11.69 -0.58
C ALA A 484 -9.48 -12.07 0.65
N ASN A 485 -9.84 -11.64 1.87
CA ASN A 485 -9.19 -12.03 3.11
C ASN A 485 -9.57 -13.46 3.57
N ILE A 486 -10.67 -14.01 3.06
CA ILE A 486 -11.08 -15.39 3.33
C ILE A 486 -10.43 -16.29 2.27
N THR A 487 -9.64 -17.25 2.72
CA THR A 487 -8.89 -18.19 1.86
C THR A 487 -9.27 -19.65 2.10
N PHE A 488 -10.09 -19.92 3.11
CA PHE A 488 -10.54 -21.26 3.48
C PHE A 488 -12.01 -21.22 3.87
N LEU A 489 -12.77 -22.21 3.41
CA LEU A 489 -14.18 -22.41 3.74
C LEU A 489 -14.44 -23.90 3.93
N LYS A 490 -15.17 -24.26 4.99
CA LYS A 490 -15.72 -25.60 5.17
C LYS A 490 -17.23 -25.57 4.97
N ILE A 491 -17.74 -26.44 4.09
CA ILE A 491 -19.17 -26.58 3.82
C ILE A 491 -19.62 -28.02 4.08
N THR A 492 -20.83 -28.15 4.62
CA THR A 492 -21.47 -29.45 4.85
C THR A 492 -22.63 -29.59 3.89
N VAL A 493 -22.59 -30.59 3.02
CA VAL A 493 -23.62 -30.83 2.00
C VAL A 493 -24.43 -32.08 2.38
N ASP A 494 -25.69 -31.87 2.76
CA ASP A 494 -26.65 -32.93 3.07
C ASP A 494 -27.58 -33.18 1.89
N SER A 495 -27.26 -34.21 1.11
CA SER A 495 -28.04 -34.64 -0.05
C SER A 495 -29.31 -35.42 0.29
N THR A 496 -29.54 -35.77 1.57
CA THR A 496 -30.70 -36.57 2.00
C THR A 496 -31.91 -35.70 2.38
N LYS A 497 -31.70 -34.40 2.58
CA LYS A 497 -32.77 -33.43 2.71
C LYS A 497 -33.36 -33.17 1.32
N ASN A 498 -34.50 -33.82 1.03
CA ASN A 498 -35.39 -33.43 -0.04
C ASN A 498 -35.92 -32.02 0.26
N TYR A 499 -35.21 -30.98 -0.18
CA TYR A 499 -35.74 -29.63 -0.25
C TYR A 499 -36.86 -29.62 -1.29
N LYS A 500 -38.08 -29.87 -0.81
CA LYS A 500 -39.31 -30.05 -1.59
C LYS A 500 -39.87 -28.76 -2.22
N ASN A 501 -39.13 -27.65 -2.23
CA ASN A 501 -39.53 -26.40 -2.90
C ASN A 501 -38.59 -26.06 -4.07
N LYS A 502 -38.47 -26.95 -5.06
CA LYS A 502 -37.79 -26.67 -6.34
C LYS A 502 -38.75 -26.00 -7.32
N ASN A 503 -39.09 -24.74 -7.10
CA ASN A 503 -39.70 -23.88 -8.12
C ASN A 503 -38.86 -22.63 -8.45
N ILE A 504 -37.62 -22.54 -7.96
CA ILE A 504 -36.69 -21.51 -8.43
C ILE A 504 -36.07 -22.03 -9.73
N LYS A 505 -36.56 -21.52 -10.88
CA LYS A 505 -35.89 -21.71 -12.16
C LYS A 505 -34.51 -21.05 -12.05
N LYS A 506 -33.46 -21.84 -11.91
CA LYS A 506 -32.08 -21.37 -12.07
C LYS A 506 -31.92 -20.93 -13.52
N VAL A 507 -31.84 -19.62 -13.72
CA VAL A 507 -31.60 -19.02 -15.04
C VAL A 507 -30.12 -18.66 -15.09
N ASP A 508 -29.41 -19.22 -16.08
CA ASP A 508 -28.07 -18.73 -16.41
C ASP A 508 -28.20 -17.30 -16.94
N ASP A 509 -27.55 -16.36 -16.26
CA ASP A 509 -27.47 -14.94 -16.62
C ASP A 509 -26.01 -14.48 -16.48
N ASP A 510 -25.70 -13.23 -16.83
CA ASP A 510 -24.35 -12.68 -16.82
C ASP A 510 -23.69 -12.57 -15.42
N PHE A 511 -24.34 -13.08 -14.37
CA PHE A 511 -23.84 -13.07 -12.99
C PHE A 511 -23.53 -14.48 -12.44
N THR A 512 -23.74 -15.56 -13.21
CA THR A 512 -23.35 -16.93 -12.79
C THR A 512 -21.86 -17.21 -12.90
N ASP A 513 -21.11 -16.43 -13.67
CA ASP A 513 -19.67 -16.62 -13.87
C ASP A 513 -18.85 -16.47 -12.57
N GLU A 514 -17.63 -17.01 -12.61
CA GLU A 514 -16.73 -17.09 -11.45
C GLU A 514 -17.36 -17.79 -10.23
N SER A 515 -18.20 -18.80 -10.46
CA SER A 515 -18.89 -19.52 -9.39
C SER A 515 -18.79 -21.05 -9.50
N ALA A 516 -19.10 -21.74 -8.40
CA ALA A 516 -19.26 -23.18 -8.38
C ALA A 516 -20.52 -23.58 -7.59
N THR A 517 -21.22 -24.60 -8.06
CA THR A 517 -22.31 -25.27 -7.32
C THR A 517 -21.83 -26.64 -6.85
N ILE A 518 -21.94 -26.89 -5.54
CA ILE A 518 -21.54 -28.13 -4.87
C ILE A 518 -22.80 -28.71 -4.21
N GLY A 519 -23.43 -29.68 -4.88
CA GLY A 519 -24.73 -30.19 -4.46
C GLY A 519 -25.81 -29.11 -4.51
N ASN A 520 -26.27 -28.64 -3.34
CA ASN A 520 -27.23 -27.53 -3.21
C ASN A 520 -26.57 -26.20 -2.81
N THR A 521 -25.28 -26.18 -2.48
CA THR A 521 -24.57 -24.97 -2.06
C THR A 521 -23.95 -24.27 -3.27
N GLN A 522 -24.17 -22.96 -3.39
CA GLN A 522 -23.59 -22.13 -4.46
C GLN A 522 -22.57 -21.16 -3.85
N ILE A 523 -21.40 -21.05 -4.47
CA ILE A 523 -20.32 -20.17 -4.03
C ILE A 523 -19.86 -19.31 -5.21
N SER A 524 -19.91 -17.99 -5.06
CA SER A 524 -19.29 -17.05 -6.00
C SER A 524 -17.88 -16.70 -5.53
N PHE A 525 -16.91 -16.85 -6.41
CA PHE A 525 -15.52 -16.48 -6.20
C PHE A 525 -15.18 -15.14 -6.84
N PHE A 526 -16.18 -14.36 -7.29
CA PHE A 526 -15.94 -13.09 -7.97
C PHE A 526 -15.08 -12.10 -7.15
N LYS A 527 -15.22 -12.12 -5.82
CA LYS A 527 -14.53 -11.24 -4.86
C LYS A 527 -13.22 -11.81 -4.28
N THR A 528 -12.79 -13.00 -4.72
CA THR A 528 -11.56 -13.65 -4.21
C THR A 528 -10.79 -14.35 -5.33
N ASN A 529 -9.46 -14.44 -5.21
CA ASN A 529 -8.63 -15.06 -6.25
C ASN A 529 -8.08 -16.44 -5.86
N ASN A 530 -8.00 -16.73 -4.55
CA ASN A 530 -7.43 -17.97 -4.03
C ASN A 530 -8.31 -18.51 -2.89
N MET A 531 -8.81 -19.72 -3.02
CA MET A 531 -9.69 -20.34 -2.03
C MET A 531 -9.44 -21.84 -1.87
N ILE A 532 -9.61 -22.34 -0.66
CA ILE A 532 -9.70 -23.76 -0.33
C ILE A 532 -11.13 -24.02 0.16
N VAL A 533 -11.82 -24.98 -0.47
CA VAL A 533 -13.18 -25.37 -0.10
C VAL A 533 -13.15 -26.83 0.36
N GLN A 534 -13.27 -27.03 1.68
CA GLN A 534 -13.43 -28.35 2.28
C GLN A 534 -14.92 -28.72 2.31
N ILE A 535 -15.25 -29.92 1.84
CA ILE A 535 -16.61 -30.38 1.61
C ILE A 535 -16.82 -31.67 2.41
N THR A 536 -17.65 -31.57 3.44
CA THR A 536 -18.09 -32.70 4.25
C THR A 536 -19.45 -33.17 3.74
N SER A 537 -19.58 -34.44 3.36
CA SER A 537 -20.85 -35.04 2.96
C SER A 537 -20.91 -36.52 3.33
N LYS A 538 -22.10 -37.11 3.40
CA LYS A 538 -22.30 -38.56 3.63
C LYS A 538 -22.26 -39.38 2.34
N ILE A 539 -22.44 -38.74 1.18
CA ILE A 539 -22.44 -39.41 -0.13
C ILE A 539 -21.53 -38.67 -1.11
N SER A 540 -21.45 -39.16 -2.35
CA SER A 540 -20.79 -38.43 -3.45
C SER A 540 -21.61 -37.22 -3.90
N VAL A 541 -20.98 -36.06 -4.05
CA VAL A 541 -21.64 -34.78 -4.36
C VAL A 541 -21.24 -34.27 -5.75
N LYS A 542 -22.19 -33.78 -6.53
CA LYS A 542 -21.93 -33.18 -7.85
C LYS A 542 -21.28 -31.80 -7.71
N LEU A 543 -20.22 -31.55 -8.49
CA LEU A 543 -19.60 -30.25 -8.68
C LEU A 543 -19.95 -29.71 -10.07
N GLU A 544 -20.46 -28.49 -10.15
CA GLU A 544 -20.70 -27.73 -11.38
C GLU A 544 -19.90 -26.43 -11.31
N LEU A 545 -19.19 -26.10 -12.39
CA LEU A 545 -18.36 -24.89 -12.48
C LEU A 545 -18.89 -23.98 -13.57
N TYR A 546 -18.97 -22.68 -13.28
CA TYR A 546 -19.52 -21.67 -14.18
C TYR A 546 -18.45 -20.64 -14.51
N SER A 547 -17.81 -20.78 -15.67
CA SER A 547 -16.74 -19.89 -16.16
C SER A 547 -15.69 -19.53 -15.10
N LEU A 548 -15.37 -20.49 -14.21
CA LEU A 548 -14.53 -20.24 -13.04
C LEU A 548 -13.07 -20.17 -13.43
N THR A 549 -12.47 -18.98 -13.38
CA THR A 549 -11.04 -18.78 -13.67
C THR A 549 -10.19 -18.68 -12.40
N LYS A 550 -10.82 -18.49 -11.23
CA LYS A 550 -10.13 -18.36 -9.94
C LYS A 550 -9.40 -19.64 -9.52
N LYS A 551 -8.36 -19.48 -8.69
CA LYS A 551 -7.61 -20.60 -8.11
C LYS A 551 -8.35 -21.18 -6.91
N VAL A 552 -9.05 -22.29 -7.09
CA VAL A 552 -9.88 -22.91 -6.04
C VAL A 552 -9.50 -24.37 -5.84
N LEU A 553 -9.10 -24.75 -4.63
CA LEU A 553 -8.83 -26.13 -4.25
C LEU A 553 -10.07 -26.74 -3.59
N PHE A 554 -10.72 -27.68 -4.27
CA PHE A 554 -11.84 -28.44 -3.74
C PHE A 554 -11.34 -29.72 -3.08
N ILE A 555 -11.71 -29.94 -1.82
CA ILE A 555 -11.35 -31.12 -1.04
C ILE A 555 -12.63 -31.72 -0.47
N SER A 556 -12.88 -33.00 -0.71
CA SER A 556 -14.02 -33.72 -0.14
C SER A 556 -13.59 -34.94 0.66
N GLU A 557 -14.22 -35.13 1.82
CA GLU A 557 -14.02 -36.29 2.69
C GLU A 557 -14.58 -37.59 2.08
N THR A 558 -15.61 -37.50 1.24
CA THR A 558 -16.19 -38.64 0.51
C THR A 558 -15.69 -38.69 -0.93
N LYS A 559 -16.45 -38.14 -1.88
CA LYS A 559 -16.10 -38.00 -3.30
C LYS A 559 -16.90 -36.85 -3.92
N LEU A 560 -16.26 -36.07 -4.79
CA LEU A 560 -16.91 -35.15 -5.72
C LEU A 560 -17.06 -35.81 -7.09
N VAL A 561 -18.09 -35.41 -7.81
CA VAL A 561 -18.36 -35.85 -9.19
C VAL A 561 -18.26 -34.65 -10.12
N TYR A 562 -17.37 -34.72 -11.12
CA TYR A 562 -17.26 -33.73 -12.20
C TYR A 562 -17.12 -34.48 -13.52
N GLY A 563 -18.00 -34.20 -14.48
CA GLY A 563 -18.12 -35.01 -15.70
C GLY A 563 -18.44 -36.47 -15.36
N ASN A 564 -17.63 -37.41 -15.86
CA ASN A 564 -17.76 -38.83 -15.58
C ASN A 564 -16.78 -39.37 -14.50
N VAL A 565 -16.09 -38.48 -13.78
CA VAL A 565 -15.03 -38.84 -12.82
C VAL A 565 -15.48 -38.58 -11.38
N LYS A 566 -15.19 -39.52 -10.47
CA LYS A 566 -15.28 -39.31 -9.02
C LYS A 566 -13.89 -39.08 -8.42
N TYR A 567 -13.74 -38.15 -7.50
CA TYR A 567 -12.42 -37.82 -6.90
C TYR A 567 -12.53 -37.21 -5.50
N ASN A 568 -11.43 -37.14 -4.74
CA ASN A 568 -11.39 -36.47 -3.44
C ASN A 568 -10.89 -35.03 -3.52
N THR A 569 -9.93 -34.74 -4.40
CA THR A 569 -9.31 -33.42 -4.47
C THR A 569 -9.10 -32.98 -5.91
N ALA A 570 -9.45 -31.72 -6.20
CA ALA A 570 -9.16 -31.07 -7.48
C ALA A 570 -8.83 -29.59 -7.29
N LEU A 571 -7.94 -29.08 -8.14
CA LEU A 571 -7.56 -27.66 -8.19
C LEU A 571 -8.08 -27.04 -9.48
N ASN A 572 -8.93 -26.03 -9.35
CA ASN A 572 -9.31 -25.17 -10.45
C ASN A 572 -8.28 -24.04 -10.64
N THR A 573 -8.03 -23.68 -11.89
CA THR A 573 -7.24 -22.50 -12.29
C THR A 573 -7.85 -21.91 -13.56
N LYS A 574 -7.28 -20.80 -14.07
CA LYS A 574 -7.64 -20.25 -15.38
C LYS A 574 -7.54 -21.24 -16.55
N ASN A 575 -6.75 -22.31 -16.40
CA ASN A 575 -6.58 -23.36 -17.41
C ASN A 575 -7.59 -24.52 -17.24
N GLY A 576 -8.57 -24.37 -16.36
CA GLY A 576 -9.56 -25.39 -16.01
C GLY A 576 -9.22 -26.18 -14.75
N ILE A 577 -10.01 -27.22 -14.49
CA ILE A 577 -9.92 -28.09 -13.32
C ILE A 577 -8.92 -29.22 -13.52
N LYS A 578 -8.04 -29.42 -12.54
CA LYS A 578 -7.07 -30.52 -12.49
C LYS A 578 -7.34 -31.38 -11.26
N ILE A 579 -7.72 -32.63 -11.47
CA ILE A 579 -7.94 -33.62 -10.43
C ILE A 579 -6.57 -34.09 -9.90
N ILE A 580 -6.43 -34.11 -8.57
CA ILE A 580 -5.16 -34.34 -7.89
C ILE A 580 -5.12 -35.73 -7.25
N SER A 581 -6.18 -36.14 -6.55
CA SER A 581 -6.15 -37.37 -5.75
C SER A 581 -7.53 -37.99 -5.55
N GLY A 582 -7.52 -39.28 -5.17
CA GLY A 582 -8.72 -40.04 -4.82
C GLY A 582 -9.62 -40.40 -6.01
N VAL A 583 -9.05 -40.53 -7.20
CA VAL A 583 -9.78 -40.80 -8.44
C VAL A 583 -10.42 -42.19 -8.44
N GLU A 584 -11.67 -42.28 -8.90
CA GLU A 584 -12.44 -43.50 -9.08
C GLU A 584 -13.20 -43.42 -10.42
N CYS A 585 -12.96 -44.40 -11.29
CA CYS A 585 -13.49 -44.45 -12.66
C CYS A 585 -14.36 -45.69 -12.92
N GLY A 586 -15.19 -46.17 -11.97
CA GLY A 586 -16.10 -47.32 -12.21
C GLY A 586 -15.42 -48.49 -12.95
N ASN A 587 -15.93 -48.86 -14.14
CA ASN A 587 -15.41 -49.92 -15.01
C ASN A 587 -14.37 -49.43 -16.06
N GLY A 588 -13.82 -48.23 -15.92
CA GLY A 588 -12.94 -47.59 -16.89
C GLY A 588 -11.58 -47.15 -16.33
N LEU A 589 -10.67 -46.73 -17.23
CA LEU A 589 -9.36 -46.19 -16.89
C LEU A 589 -9.37 -44.66 -16.90
N TYR A 590 -8.67 -44.06 -15.93
CA TYR A 590 -8.51 -42.60 -15.82
C TYR A 590 -7.38 -42.09 -16.72
N ASN A 591 -7.68 -41.14 -17.60
CA ASN A 591 -6.69 -40.48 -18.45
C ASN A 591 -6.24 -39.16 -17.80
N LYS A 592 -4.95 -39.09 -17.42
CA LYS A 592 -4.36 -37.91 -16.75
C LYS A 592 -4.29 -36.67 -17.64
N SER A 593 -4.23 -36.83 -18.96
CA SER A 593 -4.16 -35.71 -19.91
C SER A 593 -5.53 -35.10 -20.16
N SER A 594 -6.56 -35.95 -20.36
CA SER A 594 -7.94 -35.48 -20.60
C SER A 594 -8.73 -35.19 -19.32
N GLN A 595 -8.25 -35.66 -18.16
CA GLN A 595 -8.95 -35.57 -16.87
C GLN A 595 -10.32 -36.28 -16.87
N GLN A 596 -10.53 -37.30 -17.72
CA GLN A 596 -11.79 -38.06 -17.88
C GLN A 596 -11.56 -39.58 -17.77
N CYS A 597 -12.63 -40.36 -17.52
CA CYS A 597 -12.62 -41.83 -17.53
C CYS A 597 -13.00 -42.41 -18.91
N HIS A 598 -12.40 -43.53 -19.34
CA HIS A 598 -12.71 -44.25 -20.60
C HIS A 598 -13.04 -45.74 -20.38
N ILE A 599 -13.98 -46.32 -21.14
CA ILE A 599 -14.43 -47.74 -21.07
C ILE A 599 -13.78 -48.57 -22.21
N LEU A 600 -13.22 -49.77 -21.91
CA LEU A 600 -12.57 -50.68 -22.87
C LEU A 600 -13.45 -51.89 -23.23
N ASN A 601 -13.78 -52.06 -24.53
CA ASN A 601 -13.90 -53.33 -25.29
C ASN A 601 -14.65 -53.13 -26.63
N ASP A 602 -13.90 -52.98 -27.73
CA ASP A 602 -14.24 -53.37 -29.12
C ASP A 602 -13.03 -53.06 -30.03
N CYS A 603 -12.52 -54.03 -30.80
CA CYS A 603 -11.43 -53.84 -31.79
C CYS A 603 -12.02 -53.77 -33.19
N ASP A 604 -11.60 -52.80 -34.00
CA ASP A 604 -12.09 -52.57 -35.36
C ASP A 604 -11.42 -53.48 -36.43
N VAL A 605 -10.35 -54.22 -36.06
CA VAL A 605 -9.56 -55.07 -36.98
C VAL A 605 -10.07 -56.51 -37.04
N SER A 606 -10.50 -56.96 -38.22
CA SER A 606 -10.99 -58.33 -38.48
C SER A 606 -9.96 -59.41 -38.16
N ASN A 607 -10.42 -60.52 -37.56
CA ASN A 607 -9.58 -61.66 -37.12
C ASN A 607 -8.52 -61.31 -36.06
N CYS A 608 -8.66 -60.15 -35.41
CA CYS A 608 -7.85 -59.76 -34.26
C CYS A 608 -8.38 -60.38 -32.96
N LYS A 609 -7.46 -60.91 -32.14
CA LYS A 609 -7.76 -61.48 -30.82
C LYS A 609 -7.54 -60.49 -29.67
N TYR A 610 -6.68 -59.47 -29.85
CA TYR A 610 -6.30 -58.52 -28.79
C TYR A 610 -5.78 -57.18 -29.35
N CYS A 611 -6.33 -56.05 -28.89
CA CYS A 611 -5.89 -54.67 -29.21
C CYS A 611 -5.92 -53.77 -27.95
N PRO A 612 -4.79 -53.53 -27.26
CA PRO A 612 -4.80 -52.84 -25.95
C PRO A 612 -4.70 -51.31 -26.02
N ASN A 613 -4.13 -50.76 -27.10
CA ASN A 613 -3.72 -49.34 -27.15
C ASN A 613 -4.52 -48.51 -28.19
N ASP A 614 -4.92 -49.14 -29.30
CA ASP A 614 -5.68 -48.52 -30.39
C ASP A 614 -6.66 -49.56 -30.95
N ARG A 615 -7.92 -49.16 -31.19
CA ARG A 615 -8.95 -50.07 -31.72
C ARG A 615 -8.69 -50.48 -33.17
N SER A 616 -7.89 -49.71 -33.91
CA SER A 616 -7.55 -49.95 -35.32
C SER A 616 -6.26 -50.73 -35.55
N VAL A 617 -5.58 -51.16 -34.48
CA VAL A 617 -4.28 -51.85 -34.54
C VAL A 617 -4.32 -53.11 -33.69
N CYS A 618 -4.15 -54.27 -34.32
CA CYS A 618 -4.09 -55.56 -33.66
C CYS A 618 -2.69 -55.85 -33.10
N GLU A 619 -2.61 -56.46 -31.91
CA GLU A 619 -1.34 -56.99 -31.38
C GLU A 619 -1.26 -58.51 -31.40
N VAL A 620 -2.40 -59.22 -31.44
CA VAL A 620 -2.42 -60.69 -31.53
C VAL A 620 -3.49 -61.17 -32.51
N CYS A 621 -3.08 -61.85 -33.57
CA CYS A 621 -3.98 -62.43 -34.57
C CYS A 621 -4.51 -63.83 -34.17
N GLN A 622 -5.65 -64.21 -34.74
CA GLN A 622 -6.17 -65.58 -34.65
C GLN A 622 -5.26 -66.58 -35.39
N SER A 623 -5.31 -67.87 -35.03
CA SER A 623 -4.45 -68.92 -35.62
C SER A 623 -4.59 -68.99 -37.16
N THR A 624 -3.48 -69.16 -37.87
CA THR A 624 -3.33 -69.14 -39.36
C THR A 624 -3.20 -67.75 -40.02
N TYR A 625 -3.20 -66.68 -39.23
CA TYR A 625 -2.93 -65.31 -39.69
C TYR A 625 -1.64 -64.75 -39.09
N GLU A 626 -0.95 -63.91 -39.86
CA GLU A 626 0.28 -63.21 -39.50
C GLU A 626 -0.01 -61.74 -39.23
N LEU A 627 0.67 -61.18 -38.22
CA LEU A 627 0.55 -59.77 -37.86
C LEU A 627 1.52 -58.94 -38.69
N ILE A 628 0.99 -58.09 -39.55
CA ILE A 628 1.77 -57.16 -40.38
C ILE A 628 1.19 -55.77 -40.19
N ASP A 629 1.99 -54.84 -39.65
CA ASP A 629 1.64 -53.44 -39.42
C ASP A 629 0.26 -53.23 -38.77
N GLY A 630 -0.04 -54.01 -37.73
CA GLY A 630 -1.29 -53.92 -36.98
C GLY A 630 -2.49 -54.65 -37.60
N ASN A 631 -2.32 -55.31 -38.75
CA ASN A 631 -3.38 -56.06 -39.45
C ASN A 631 -3.07 -57.57 -39.51
N CYS A 632 -4.11 -58.40 -39.57
CA CYS A 632 -3.98 -59.86 -39.60
C CYS A 632 -4.21 -60.43 -41.01
N ILE A 633 -3.16 -60.97 -41.65
CA ILE A 633 -3.15 -61.40 -43.07
C ILE A 633 -2.75 -62.89 -43.20
N LYS A 634 -3.26 -63.62 -44.20
CA LYS A 634 -3.02 -65.06 -44.41
C LYS A 634 -1.83 -65.31 -45.38
N ASN A 635 -0.86 -66.15 -45.01
CA ASN A 635 0.34 -66.44 -45.83
C ASN A 635 0.25 -67.81 -46.54
N GLU A 636 0.38 -67.83 -47.87
CA GLU A 636 0.24 -69.04 -48.71
C GLU A 636 1.54 -69.82 -48.95
N ASN A 637 2.71 -69.25 -48.63
CA ASN A 637 4.02 -69.84 -48.95
C ASN A 637 4.69 -70.56 -47.78
N CYS A 638 4.00 -70.66 -46.65
CA CYS A 638 4.45 -71.32 -45.43
C CYS A 638 3.75 -72.67 -45.24
N LEU A 639 4.51 -73.76 -45.06
CA LEU A 639 3.93 -75.10 -44.90
C LEU A 639 3.37 -75.34 -43.48
N PHE A 640 3.83 -74.59 -42.48
CA PHE A 640 3.42 -74.74 -41.08
C PHE A 640 3.68 -73.45 -40.26
N SER A 641 2.64 -72.89 -39.61
CA SER A 641 2.73 -71.67 -38.80
C SER A 641 2.04 -71.81 -37.42
N THR A 642 2.52 -71.05 -36.43
CA THR A 642 1.88 -70.89 -35.11
C THR A 642 2.02 -69.44 -34.67
N SER A 643 0.87 -68.76 -34.46
CA SER A 643 0.71 -67.38 -33.95
C SER A 643 1.88 -66.44 -34.27
N ASN A 644 1.80 -65.79 -35.43
CA ASN A 644 2.71 -64.79 -36.00
C ASN A 644 4.01 -65.28 -36.65
N TRP A 645 4.41 -66.57 -36.60
CA TRP A 645 5.66 -67.05 -37.23
C TRP A 645 5.53 -68.29 -38.13
N CYS A 646 6.32 -68.33 -39.23
CA CYS A 646 6.47 -69.50 -40.11
C CYS A 646 7.62 -70.43 -39.65
N LYS A 647 7.36 -71.74 -39.56
CA LYS A 647 8.33 -72.75 -39.10
C LYS A 647 9.00 -73.52 -40.24
N LYS A 648 8.41 -73.57 -41.44
CA LYS A 648 8.97 -74.32 -42.59
C LYS A 648 8.54 -73.74 -43.94
N CYS A 649 9.53 -73.45 -44.79
CA CYS A 649 9.36 -72.93 -46.15
C CYS A 649 9.14 -74.02 -47.20
N LEU A 650 8.43 -73.66 -48.28
CA LEU A 650 8.34 -74.47 -49.50
C LEU A 650 9.71 -74.55 -50.22
N ASN A 651 9.96 -75.64 -50.95
CA ASN A 651 11.22 -75.83 -51.69
C ASN A 651 11.42 -74.71 -52.72
N GLY A 652 12.62 -74.11 -52.72
CA GLY A 652 12.96 -72.94 -53.56
C GLY A 652 12.85 -71.58 -52.85
N PHE A 653 12.42 -71.58 -51.57
CA PHE A 653 12.38 -70.42 -50.70
C PHE A 653 13.22 -70.68 -49.44
N TYR A 654 13.95 -69.66 -48.99
CA TYR A 654 14.88 -69.70 -47.87
C TYR A 654 14.37 -68.83 -46.72
N MET A 655 14.70 -69.21 -45.48
CA MET A 655 14.17 -68.58 -44.27
C MET A 655 14.90 -67.26 -43.97
N LYS A 656 14.17 -66.14 -43.91
CA LYS A 656 14.67 -64.82 -43.51
C LYS A 656 13.75 -64.24 -42.43
N ASN A 657 14.26 -64.03 -41.21
CA ASN A 657 13.55 -63.43 -40.07
C ASN A 657 12.15 -64.01 -39.76
N GLY A 658 11.96 -65.31 -39.92
CA GLY A 658 10.68 -65.98 -39.64
C GLY A 658 9.69 -66.06 -40.81
N ASN A 659 10.11 -65.58 -42.01
CA ASN A 659 9.39 -65.65 -43.29
C ASN A 659 10.20 -66.40 -44.37
N CYS A 660 9.55 -66.77 -45.48
CA CYS A 660 10.13 -67.60 -46.55
C CYS A 660 10.22 -66.83 -47.89
N GLU A 661 11.45 -66.60 -48.39
CA GLU A 661 11.72 -65.73 -49.55
C GLU A 661 12.66 -66.37 -50.60
N LYS A 662 12.63 -65.90 -51.86
CA LYS A 662 13.46 -66.40 -52.98
C LYS A 662 14.59 -65.40 -53.31
N VAL A 663 15.83 -65.86 -53.50
CA VAL A 663 17.01 -64.99 -53.77
C VAL A 663 17.38 -65.00 -55.27
N THR A 664 17.58 -63.83 -55.87
CA THR A 664 18.01 -63.62 -57.29
C THR A 664 19.19 -62.63 -57.39
N ASP A 665 19.89 -62.61 -58.54
CA ASP A 665 20.99 -61.67 -58.89
C ASP A 665 22.29 -61.80 -58.05
N CYS A 666 22.63 -63.04 -57.68
CA CYS A 666 23.87 -63.38 -56.97
C CYS A 666 24.58 -64.58 -57.60
N ASN A 667 25.89 -64.47 -57.87
CA ASN A 667 26.68 -65.56 -58.46
C ASN A 667 27.15 -66.61 -57.44
N VAL A 668 27.32 -66.24 -56.16
CA VAL A 668 27.78 -67.14 -55.09
C VAL A 668 27.02 -66.85 -53.79
N ILE A 669 26.12 -67.75 -53.38
CA ILE A 669 25.26 -67.62 -52.19
C ILE A 669 25.77 -68.53 -51.05
N LYS A 670 25.80 -68.01 -49.81
CA LYS A 670 26.12 -68.75 -48.58
C LYS A 670 24.90 -69.46 -48.00
N ILE A 671 25.12 -70.43 -47.11
CA ILE A 671 24.08 -71.26 -46.46
C ILE A 671 23.08 -70.42 -45.64
N ASP A 672 23.48 -69.23 -45.18
CA ASP A 672 22.63 -68.29 -44.44
C ASP A 672 21.81 -67.34 -45.35
N GLY A 673 21.91 -67.50 -46.67
CA GLY A 673 21.20 -66.68 -47.66
C GLY A 673 21.92 -65.40 -48.08
N THR A 674 23.16 -65.15 -47.65
CA THR A 674 23.94 -63.95 -48.03
C THR A 674 24.79 -64.14 -49.30
N CYS A 675 24.97 -63.08 -50.09
CA CYS A 675 25.67 -63.08 -51.38
C CYS A 675 27.13 -62.62 -51.29
N GLN A 676 28.06 -63.38 -51.87
CA GLN A 676 29.49 -63.06 -51.83
C GLN A 676 30.00 -62.31 -53.06
N ILE A 677 29.46 -62.57 -54.26
CA ILE A 677 29.86 -61.89 -55.51
C ILE A 677 28.60 -61.55 -56.31
N CYS A 678 28.40 -60.26 -56.62
CA CYS A 678 27.28 -59.77 -57.41
C CYS A 678 27.48 -60.04 -58.90
N GLU A 679 26.41 -60.39 -59.59
CA GLU A 679 26.44 -60.62 -61.03
C GLU A 679 26.41 -59.28 -61.80
N ASN A 680 27.51 -58.91 -62.47
CA ASN A 680 27.67 -57.57 -63.05
C ASN A 680 27.49 -57.58 -64.59
N ASN A 681 26.30 -57.94 -65.06
CA ASN A 681 25.89 -57.89 -66.48
C ASN A 681 25.40 -56.47 -66.87
N ASN A 682 26.29 -55.47 -66.91
CA ASN A 682 25.96 -54.05 -67.21
C ASN A 682 24.96 -53.37 -66.24
N LYS A 683 24.76 -53.93 -65.04
CA LYS A 683 23.85 -53.41 -64.01
C LYS A 683 24.50 -52.55 -62.92
N LYS A 684 25.81 -52.23 -62.97
CA LYS A 684 26.51 -51.38 -61.98
C LYS A 684 26.10 -51.70 -60.52
N MET A 685 26.29 -52.96 -60.14
CA MET A 685 25.88 -53.48 -58.82
C MET A 685 26.97 -53.28 -57.76
N LEU A 686 26.55 -53.02 -56.52
CA LEU A 686 27.39 -52.85 -55.32
C LEU A 686 27.12 -53.99 -54.34
N ASN A 687 28.17 -54.60 -53.78
CA ASN A 687 28.03 -55.54 -52.66
C ASN A 687 28.08 -54.78 -51.33
N LEU A 688 26.95 -54.66 -50.64
CA LEU A 688 26.84 -54.04 -49.33
C LEU A 688 26.53 -55.12 -48.29
N ASN A 689 27.55 -55.52 -47.53
CA ASN A 689 27.43 -56.47 -46.41
C ASN A 689 26.70 -57.78 -46.75
N GLY A 690 26.91 -58.31 -47.97
CA GLY A 690 26.32 -59.58 -48.38
C GLY A 690 25.01 -59.46 -49.17
N GLU A 691 24.62 -58.26 -49.59
CA GLU A 691 23.46 -58.02 -50.46
C GLU A 691 23.88 -57.20 -51.69
N CYS A 692 23.39 -57.60 -52.87
CA CYS A 692 23.75 -56.99 -54.14
C CYS A 692 22.70 -55.97 -54.56
N ILE A 693 23.10 -54.70 -54.61
CA ILE A 693 22.18 -53.58 -54.87
C ILE A 693 22.62 -52.84 -56.13
N GLU A 694 21.70 -52.62 -57.08
CA GLU A 694 21.96 -51.86 -58.31
C GLU A 694 22.03 -50.36 -58.01
N SER A 695 23.12 -49.70 -58.41
CA SER A 695 23.31 -48.26 -58.20
C SER A 695 22.46 -47.42 -59.17
N ASP A 696 22.00 -46.25 -58.73
CA ASP A 696 21.10 -45.38 -59.50
C ASP A 696 21.80 -44.79 -60.75
N LYS A 697 21.56 -45.45 -61.90
CA LYS A 697 22.12 -45.08 -63.22
C LYS A 697 21.75 -43.66 -63.66
N THR A 698 20.76 -43.01 -63.04
CA THR A 698 20.37 -41.63 -63.37
C THR A 698 21.25 -40.57 -62.69
N LYS A 699 21.95 -40.95 -61.61
CA LYS A 699 22.78 -40.05 -60.78
C LYS A 699 24.27 -40.40 -60.84
N VAL A 700 24.60 -41.66 -61.11
CA VAL A 700 25.96 -42.22 -61.01
C VAL A 700 26.57 -42.47 -62.38
N GLU A 701 27.80 -41.98 -62.59
CA GLU A 701 28.53 -42.08 -63.85
C GLU A 701 29.46 -43.30 -63.87
N THR A 702 30.25 -43.56 -62.82
CA THR A 702 31.11 -44.77 -62.70
C THR A 702 31.15 -45.35 -61.28
N THR A 703 31.30 -46.69 -61.15
CA THR A 703 31.38 -47.45 -59.87
C THR A 703 32.50 -48.50 -59.88
N SER A 704 32.94 -48.93 -58.70
CA SER A 704 33.74 -50.13 -58.41
C SER A 704 32.92 -51.13 -57.59
N ASP A 705 33.44 -52.32 -57.27
CA ASP A 705 32.67 -53.39 -56.57
C ASP A 705 32.10 -52.96 -55.19
N THR A 706 32.68 -51.93 -54.55
CA THR A 706 32.22 -51.41 -53.25
C THR A 706 32.00 -49.90 -53.19
N ASN A 707 32.44 -49.11 -54.18
CA ASN A 707 32.40 -47.63 -54.12
C ASN A 707 31.91 -46.95 -55.41
N ILE A 708 31.28 -45.77 -55.27
CA ILE A 708 30.92 -44.85 -56.36
C ILE A 708 32.10 -43.91 -56.64
N ASN A 709 32.55 -43.86 -57.89
CA ASN A 709 33.73 -43.08 -58.29
C ASN A 709 33.38 -41.70 -58.85
N THR A 710 32.32 -41.55 -59.66
CA THR A 710 31.87 -40.25 -60.22
C THR A 710 30.35 -40.14 -60.36
N CYS A 711 29.82 -38.92 -60.18
CA CYS A 711 28.39 -38.56 -60.31
C CYS A 711 28.11 -37.76 -61.60
N LYS A 712 26.88 -37.85 -62.14
CA LYS A 712 26.44 -37.09 -63.32
C LYS A 712 26.22 -35.60 -63.02
N ASN A 713 26.35 -34.75 -64.04
CA ASN A 713 26.16 -33.29 -63.96
C ASN A 713 24.87 -32.88 -63.22
N GLY A 714 25.01 -31.95 -62.26
CA GLY A 714 23.92 -31.51 -61.36
C GLY A 714 23.86 -32.26 -60.02
N TYR A 715 24.77 -33.23 -59.81
CA TYR A 715 24.94 -33.97 -58.56
C TYR A 715 26.41 -33.93 -58.10
N PHE A 716 26.66 -33.92 -56.79
CA PHE A 716 28.01 -34.02 -56.22
C PHE A 716 28.15 -35.27 -55.34
N LEU A 717 29.37 -35.80 -55.23
CA LEU A 717 29.68 -37.01 -54.47
C LEU A 717 29.86 -36.67 -52.97
N ASN A 718 29.04 -37.28 -52.12
CA ASN A 718 29.11 -37.16 -50.67
C ASN A 718 29.06 -38.57 -50.05
N ILE A 719 30.20 -39.06 -49.53
CA ILE A 719 30.35 -40.35 -48.84
C ILE A 719 29.60 -41.50 -49.57
N ASN A 720 30.05 -41.82 -50.80
CA ASN A 720 29.50 -42.90 -51.64
C ASN A 720 28.06 -42.71 -52.13
N ILE A 721 27.50 -41.49 -52.05
CA ILE A 721 26.14 -41.14 -52.54
C ILE A 721 26.23 -39.87 -53.41
N CYS A 722 25.48 -39.83 -54.51
CA CYS A 722 25.38 -38.64 -55.38
C CYS A 722 24.15 -37.79 -55.01
N GLU A 723 24.37 -36.59 -54.48
CA GLU A 723 23.32 -35.68 -54.00
C GLU A 723 23.04 -34.53 -54.99
N LYS A 724 21.75 -34.19 -55.19
CA LYS A 724 21.30 -33.18 -56.16
C LYS A 724 21.52 -31.77 -55.65
N CYS A 725 21.97 -30.86 -56.50
CA CYS A 725 22.09 -29.45 -56.14
C CYS A 725 20.74 -28.71 -56.12
N VAL A 726 20.59 -27.80 -55.15
CA VAL A 726 19.32 -27.11 -54.85
C VAL A 726 19.23 -25.78 -55.61
N ASN A 727 18.14 -25.59 -56.37
CA ASN A 727 17.77 -24.36 -57.08
C ASN A 727 18.84 -23.82 -58.07
N SER A 728 19.65 -24.72 -58.64
CA SER A 728 20.76 -24.40 -59.54
C SER A 728 20.84 -25.34 -60.74
N SER A 729 21.27 -24.81 -61.89
CA SER A 729 21.53 -25.59 -63.10
C SER A 729 22.94 -26.22 -63.13
N LEU A 730 23.92 -25.67 -62.40
CA LEU A 730 25.29 -26.21 -62.25
C LEU A 730 25.84 -25.95 -60.83
N CYS A 731 26.60 -26.91 -60.32
CA CYS A 731 27.30 -26.84 -59.03
C CYS A 731 28.58 -27.70 -59.06
N GLU A 732 29.58 -27.33 -58.25
CA GLU A 732 30.86 -28.04 -58.13
C GLU A 732 31.23 -28.17 -56.64
N ASN A 733 31.50 -29.40 -56.15
CA ASN A 733 31.76 -29.71 -54.74
C ASN A 733 30.75 -29.09 -53.75
N GLY A 734 29.45 -29.17 -54.07
CA GLY A 734 28.37 -28.64 -53.23
C GLY A 734 28.20 -27.11 -53.25
N ARG A 735 28.93 -26.37 -54.12
CA ARG A 735 28.76 -24.92 -54.30
C ARG A 735 28.10 -24.60 -55.63
N VAL A 736 27.09 -23.73 -55.61
CA VAL A 736 26.32 -23.32 -56.81
C VAL A 736 27.20 -22.44 -57.71
N THR A 737 27.24 -22.77 -58.99
CA THR A 737 27.98 -22.02 -60.02
C THR A 737 27.07 -21.40 -61.08
N LYS A 738 25.78 -21.80 -61.15
CA LYS A 738 24.77 -21.19 -62.03
C LYS A 738 23.34 -21.40 -61.52
N CYS A 739 22.57 -20.32 -61.34
CA CYS A 739 21.15 -20.36 -60.91
C CYS A 739 20.18 -20.67 -62.08
N ASP A 740 18.97 -21.14 -61.76
CA ASP A 740 17.88 -21.36 -62.73
C ASP A 740 17.18 -20.03 -63.14
N THR A 741 16.45 -20.04 -64.27
CA THR A 741 15.95 -18.84 -64.98
C THR A 741 15.07 -17.87 -64.19
N ASN A 742 14.56 -18.26 -63.02
CA ASN A 742 13.67 -17.45 -62.19
C ASN A 742 14.32 -16.97 -60.87
N ASN A 743 15.62 -17.22 -60.66
CA ASN A 743 16.32 -16.90 -59.41
C ASN A 743 17.58 -16.05 -59.67
N GLU A 744 17.89 -15.09 -58.77
CA GLU A 744 19.12 -14.27 -58.84
C GLU A 744 20.15 -14.72 -57.80
N MET A 745 21.43 -14.69 -58.16
CA MET A 745 22.53 -15.11 -57.28
C MET A 745 22.83 -14.02 -56.24
N SER A 746 22.64 -14.34 -54.96
CA SER A 746 22.96 -13.45 -53.85
C SER A 746 24.48 -13.38 -53.62
N ILE A 747 24.91 -12.36 -52.86
CA ILE A 747 26.31 -12.11 -52.49
C ILE A 747 26.96 -13.32 -51.77
N ASN A 748 26.14 -14.19 -51.16
CA ASN A 748 26.58 -15.41 -50.49
C ASN A 748 26.54 -16.65 -51.40
N ARG A 749 26.39 -16.48 -52.73
CA ARG A 749 26.36 -17.55 -53.75
C ARG A 749 25.17 -18.52 -53.64
N ASN A 750 24.01 -18.03 -53.19
CA ASN A 750 22.74 -18.77 -53.17
C ASN A 750 21.73 -18.13 -54.16
N CYS A 751 20.71 -18.84 -54.63
CA CYS A 751 19.74 -18.35 -55.62
C CYS A 751 18.38 -18.00 -54.97
N ASP A 752 17.92 -16.74 -55.05
CA ASP A 752 16.70 -16.22 -54.36
C ASP A 752 15.56 -15.77 -55.33
N ILE A 753 14.29 -15.84 -54.88
CA ILE A 753 13.01 -15.70 -55.66
C ILE A 753 12.39 -14.28 -55.58
N LYS A 754 11.63 -13.83 -56.61
CA LYS A 754 11.01 -12.49 -56.73
C LYS A 754 9.45 -12.51 -56.74
N ASN A 755 8.81 -11.92 -55.72
CA ASN A 755 7.39 -11.44 -55.57
C ASN A 755 6.25 -12.40 -55.09
N CYS A 756 5.40 -11.92 -54.14
CA CYS A 756 4.16 -12.55 -53.63
C CYS A 756 2.98 -11.55 -53.53
N GLU A 757 1.72 -12.03 -53.51
CA GLU A 757 0.47 -11.24 -53.64
C GLU A 757 -0.04 -10.47 -52.39
N ILE A 758 0.41 -10.80 -51.17
CA ILE A 758 -0.01 -10.11 -49.93
C ILE A 758 1.23 -9.72 -49.10
N PRO A 759 1.54 -8.42 -48.96
CA PRO A 759 2.70 -7.98 -48.20
C PRO A 759 2.51 -8.10 -46.69
N ASN A 760 3.51 -8.66 -45.99
CA ASN A 760 3.54 -8.89 -44.54
C ASN A 760 4.45 -7.90 -43.78
N ASP A 761 4.89 -6.85 -44.47
CA ASP A 761 5.72 -5.75 -43.96
C ASP A 761 4.90 -4.45 -44.00
N THR A 762 5.05 -3.60 -42.98
CA THR A 762 4.44 -2.25 -42.92
C THR A 762 4.81 -1.37 -44.12
N ASN A 763 5.84 -1.72 -44.90
CA ASN A 763 6.27 -1.06 -46.13
C ASN A 763 5.77 -1.73 -47.43
N GLY A 764 4.82 -2.67 -47.36
CA GLY A 764 4.21 -3.26 -48.55
C GLY A 764 5.09 -4.26 -49.31
N ARG A 765 6.03 -4.92 -48.63
CA ARG A 765 6.91 -5.99 -49.18
C ARG A 765 6.57 -7.36 -48.59
N CYS A 766 6.81 -8.43 -49.34
CA CYS A 766 6.66 -9.81 -48.88
C CYS A 766 8.03 -10.33 -48.44
N ASN A 767 8.24 -10.45 -47.13
CA ASN A 767 9.47 -10.97 -46.55
C ASN A 767 9.19 -12.34 -45.91
N LYS A 768 10.24 -13.13 -45.65
CA LYS A 768 10.10 -14.37 -44.88
C LYS A 768 9.51 -14.04 -43.50
N GLU A 769 8.49 -14.78 -43.11
CA GLU A 769 7.85 -14.67 -41.80
C GLU A 769 8.90 -14.81 -40.69
N ILE A 770 8.97 -13.82 -39.79
CA ILE A 770 9.76 -13.90 -38.57
C ILE A 770 8.81 -14.42 -37.49
N ILE A 771 8.98 -15.69 -37.14
CA ILE A 771 8.13 -16.39 -36.16
C ILE A 771 8.11 -15.61 -34.84
N ASN A 772 6.91 -15.40 -34.29
CA ASN A 772 6.63 -14.64 -33.06
C ASN A 772 6.92 -13.13 -33.16
N CYS A 773 6.88 -12.55 -34.36
CA CYS A 773 7.01 -11.11 -34.60
C CYS A 773 5.64 -10.48 -34.84
N THR A 774 5.25 -9.52 -34.02
CA THR A 774 3.95 -8.81 -34.13
C THR A 774 4.01 -7.63 -35.10
N ILE A 775 5.16 -6.99 -35.26
CA ILE A 775 5.35 -5.84 -36.16
C ILE A 775 6.60 -6.02 -37.01
N LEU A 776 6.42 -6.06 -38.34
CA LEU A 776 7.51 -6.22 -39.31
C LEU A 776 7.65 -4.97 -40.19
N THR A 777 8.82 -4.34 -40.19
CA THR A 777 9.13 -3.12 -40.94
C THR A 777 10.47 -3.30 -41.70
N ASN A 778 10.47 -3.24 -43.03
CA ASN A 778 11.63 -3.42 -43.92
C ASN A 778 12.40 -4.73 -43.71
N ALA A 779 11.68 -5.86 -43.68
CA ALA A 779 12.21 -7.18 -43.35
C ALA A 779 12.85 -7.28 -41.95
N LYS A 780 12.54 -6.33 -41.06
CA LYS A 780 13.00 -6.34 -39.68
C LYS A 780 11.85 -6.44 -38.71
N CYS A 781 12.02 -7.26 -37.69
CA CYS A 781 11.06 -7.35 -36.60
C CYS A 781 11.26 -6.17 -35.65
N GLU A 782 10.21 -5.39 -35.42
CA GLU A 782 10.22 -4.28 -34.46
C GLU A 782 9.61 -4.68 -33.12
N GLU A 783 8.64 -5.58 -33.11
CA GLU A 783 7.98 -6.04 -31.90
C GLU A 783 7.74 -7.55 -31.95
N CYS A 784 8.00 -8.24 -30.84
CA CYS A 784 7.82 -9.68 -30.69
C CYS A 784 6.58 -9.98 -29.84
N ASP A 785 6.00 -11.17 -30.02
CA ASP A 785 4.94 -11.69 -29.17
C ASP A 785 5.35 -11.74 -27.70
N ASN A 786 4.37 -11.64 -26.81
CA ASN A 786 4.56 -11.80 -25.37
C ASN A 786 5.34 -13.10 -25.08
N ASN A 787 6.49 -12.97 -24.41
CA ASN A 787 7.49 -13.99 -24.06
C ASN A 787 8.73 -14.11 -24.97
N PHE A 788 8.87 -13.29 -26.00
CA PHE A 788 10.05 -13.29 -26.88
C PHE A 788 10.76 -11.93 -26.85
N ILE A 789 12.10 -11.95 -26.87
CA ILE A 789 12.94 -10.76 -26.86
C ILE A 789 13.56 -10.58 -28.24
N LEU A 790 13.51 -9.34 -28.75
CA LEU A 790 14.09 -8.98 -30.02
C LEU A 790 15.63 -9.04 -29.94
N SER A 791 16.23 -10.02 -30.60
CA SER A 791 17.69 -10.15 -30.70
C SER A 791 18.10 -10.42 -32.15
N GLN A 792 18.99 -9.57 -32.70
CA GLN A 792 19.55 -9.74 -34.04
C GLN A 792 18.50 -10.01 -35.13
N ASN A 793 17.37 -9.28 -35.09
CA ASN A 793 16.25 -9.41 -36.02
C ASN A 793 15.47 -10.74 -35.94
N LYS A 794 15.52 -11.42 -34.78
CA LYS A 794 14.73 -12.60 -34.48
C LYS A 794 14.09 -12.45 -33.09
N CYS A 795 12.90 -13.00 -32.94
CA CYS A 795 12.23 -13.09 -31.65
C CYS A 795 12.71 -14.36 -30.95
N GLU A 796 13.66 -14.20 -30.03
CA GLU A 796 14.27 -15.30 -29.30
C GLU A 796 13.56 -15.47 -27.96
N ASN A 797 13.20 -16.72 -27.63
CA ASN A 797 12.79 -17.06 -26.27
C ASN A 797 14.05 -17.11 -25.40
N ARG A 798 14.52 -15.94 -24.98
CA ARG A 798 15.42 -15.81 -23.84
C ARG A 798 14.58 -15.61 -22.60
N GLY A 799 13.73 -16.59 -22.30
CA GLY A 799 13.12 -16.70 -20.99
C GLY A 799 14.24 -16.84 -19.98
N ASP A 800 14.62 -15.75 -19.31
CA ASP A 800 15.43 -15.85 -18.11
C ASP A 800 14.60 -16.71 -17.15
N ILE A 801 15.03 -17.95 -16.91
CA ILE A 801 14.32 -18.88 -16.02
C ILE A 801 14.22 -18.32 -14.59
N ARG A 802 14.98 -17.28 -14.27
CA ARG A 802 14.98 -16.54 -13.00
C ARG A 802 14.05 -15.33 -13.02
N CYS A 803 13.39 -15.05 -14.15
CA CYS A 803 12.39 -14.01 -14.31
C CYS A 803 10.97 -14.55 -14.05
N GLU A 804 10.19 -13.82 -13.27
CA GLU A 804 8.78 -14.11 -12.99
C GLU A 804 7.85 -13.42 -13.98
N VAL A 805 8.19 -12.18 -14.38
CA VAL A 805 7.40 -11.38 -15.33
C VAL A 805 8.34 -10.65 -16.30
N GLN A 806 8.09 -10.79 -17.60
CA GLN A 806 8.90 -10.23 -18.70
C GLN A 806 8.03 -9.43 -19.68
N ASN A 807 8.64 -8.45 -20.36
CA ASN A 807 8.05 -7.71 -21.49
C ASN A 807 8.99 -7.73 -22.71
N SER A 808 8.62 -7.04 -23.79
CA SER A 808 9.38 -6.96 -25.05
C SER A 808 10.77 -6.30 -24.92
N ILE A 809 11.10 -5.72 -23.76
CA ILE A 809 12.34 -4.99 -23.48
C ILE A 809 13.24 -5.75 -22.47
N GLY A 810 12.68 -6.67 -21.66
CA GLY A 810 13.44 -7.49 -20.71
C GLY A 810 12.62 -7.99 -19.53
N CYS A 811 13.30 -8.47 -18.48
CA CYS A 811 12.65 -8.90 -17.25
C CYS A 811 12.20 -7.70 -16.42
N ILE A 812 10.91 -7.63 -16.07
CA ILE A 812 10.35 -6.57 -15.22
C ILE A 812 10.21 -7.01 -13.75
N LYS A 813 10.18 -8.31 -13.49
CA LYS A 813 10.16 -8.87 -12.12
C LYS A 813 10.92 -10.18 -12.06
N CYS A 814 11.96 -10.25 -11.24
CA CYS A 814 12.69 -11.48 -10.98
C CYS A 814 11.95 -12.38 -9.98
N LYS A 815 12.18 -13.69 -10.07
CA LYS A 815 11.72 -14.67 -9.08
C LYS A 815 12.36 -14.41 -7.73
N ASP A 816 11.72 -14.87 -6.65
CA ASP A 816 12.29 -14.83 -5.31
C ASP A 816 13.72 -15.40 -5.29
N SER A 817 14.58 -14.80 -4.47
CA SER A 817 16.05 -14.98 -4.45
C SER A 817 16.84 -14.35 -5.61
N TYR A 818 16.21 -13.50 -6.44
CA TYR A 818 16.90 -12.76 -7.49
C TYR A 818 16.49 -11.27 -7.55
N PHE A 819 17.40 -10.39 -7.96
CA PHE A 819 17.15 -8.98 -8.27
C PHE A 819 17.55 -8.66 -9.71
N TYR A 820 16.97 -7.60 -10.27
CA TYR A 820 17.32 -7.16 -11.62
C TYR A 820 18.57 -6.30 -11.58
N ASP A 821 19.65 -6.76 -12.21
CA ASP A 821 20.87 -5.99 -12.37
C ASP A 821 20.80 -5.16 -13.66
N LYS A 822 20.89 -3.84 -13.53
CA LYS A 822 20.79 -2.90 -14.66
C LYS A 822 21.99 -2.98 -15.61
N ASN A 823 23.15 -3.41 -15.13
CA ASN A 823 24.39 -3.54 -15.90
C ASN A 823 24.38 -4.83 -16.72
N THR A 824 24.02 -5.95 -16.11
CA THR A 824 23.99 -7.25 -16.81
C THR A 824 22.66 -7.51 -17.52
N LYS A 825 21.65 -6.67 -17.27
CA LYS A 825 20.29 -6.75 -17.83
C LYS A 825 19.61 -8.10 -17.59
N ASN A 826 19.95 -8.77 -16.49
CA ASN A 826 19.49 -10.10 -16.12
C ASN A 826 19.10 -10.15 -14.64
N CYS A 827 18.38 -11.22 -14.27
CA CYS A 827 18.10 -11.50 -12.86
C CYS A 827 19.31 -12.18 -12.20
N GLU A 828 19.95 -11.46 -11.28
CA GLU A 828 21.09 -11.94 -10.51
C GLU A 828 20.68 -12.37 -9.11
N LYS A 829 21.44 -13.30 -8.54
CA LYS A 829 21.07 -13.97 -7.30
C LYS A 829 21.25 -13.00 -6.13
N CYS A 830 20.26 -12.94 -5.25
CA CYS A 830 20.41 -12.27 -3.96
C CYS A 830 21.49 -12.95 -3.11
N ASP A 831 22.03 -12.20 -2.15
CA ASP A 831 22.84 -12.75 -1.09
C ASP A 831 22.11 -13.94 -0.43
N SER A 832 22.90 -14.92 0.00
CA SER A 832 22.40 -16.16 0.57
C SER A 832 21.48 -15.96 1.79
N THR A 833 21.54 -14.81 2.45
CA THR A 833 20.72 -14.45 3.62
C THR A 833 19.35 -13.83 3.26
N CYS A 834 19.24 -13.16 2.09
CA CYS A 834 17.99 -12.55 1.66
C CYS A 834 17.04 -13.58 1.01
N LEU A 835 15.74 -13.48 1.28
CA LEU A 835 14.71 -14.17 0.51
C LEU A 835 14.34 -13.37 -0.75
N THR A 836 14.25 -12.05 -0.62
CA THR A 836 14.14 -11.11 -1.75
C THR A 836 15.08 -9.93 -1.51
N CYS A 837 15.63 -9.35 -2.56
CA CYS A 837 16.57 -8.24 -2.51
C CYS A 837 16.28 -7.23 -3.64
N PHE A 838 16.86 -6.03 -3.56
CA PHE A 838 16.57 -4.91 -4.46
C PHE A 838 17.84 -4.13 -4.81
N ASP A 839 17.99 -3.76 -6.09
CA ASP A 839 19.13 -3.04 -6.69
C ASP A 839 20.52 -3.71 -6.60
N ASN A 840 20.82 -4.48 -5.55
CA ASN A 840 22.04 -5.28 -5.41
C ASN A 840 21.81 -6.54 -4.56
N GLU A 841 22.80 -7.43 -4.50
CA GLU A 841 22.70 -8.72 -3.80
C GLU A 841 22.47 -8.59 -2.28
N THR A 842 22.97 -7.52 -1.65
CA THR A 842 22.99 -7.35 -0.18
C THR A 842 21.84 -6.53 0.41
N THR A 843 21.11 -5.78 -0.41
CA THR A 843 19.97 -4.96 0.05
C THR A 843 18.72 -5.82 0.10
N CYS A 844 18.49 -6.50 1.23
CA CYS A 844 17.35 -7.37 1.41
C CYS A 844 16.04 -6.59 1.59
N LEU A 845 14.97 -7.09 0.97
CA LEU A 845 13.58 -6.68 1.22
C LEU A 845 12.83 -7.70 2.08
N SER A 846 13.27 -8.95 2.10
CA SER A 846 12.76 -9.98 3.00
C SER A 846 13.84 -11.01 3.32
N CYS A 847 13.67 -11.74 4.42
CA CYS A 847 14.66 -12.67 4.94
C CYS A 847 14.18 -14.11 4.88
N LYS A 848 15.15 -15.03 4.78
CA LYS A 848 14.85 -16.48 4.86
C LYS A 848 14.40 -16.87 6.27
N SER A 849 13.75 -18.03 6.36
CA SER A 849 13.24 -18.56 7.63
C SER A 849 14.34 -18.62 8.70
N GLY A 850 14.03 -18.13 9.90
CA GLY A 850 14.98 -18.03 11.02
C GLY A 850 15.82 -16.75 11.10
N MET A 851 15.58 -15.79 10.19
CA MET A 851 16.26 -14.47 10.14
C MET A 851 15.22 -13.34 10.15
N TYR A 852 15.65 -12.12 10.50
CA TYR A 852 14.80 -10.93 10.58
C TYR A 852 15.43 -9.74 9.83
N LEU A 853 14.58 -8.86 9.30
CA LEU A 853 15.01 -7.70 8.53
C LEU A 853 15.26 -6.50 9.45
N SER A 854 16.46 -5.92 9.33
CA SER A 854 16.87 -4.68 10.01
C SER A 854 17.78 -3.88 9.10
N ASP A 855 17.41 -2.64 8.80
CA ASP A 855 18.17 -1.72 7.92
C ASP A 855 18.60 -2.35 6.58
N TYR A 856 17.64 -2.93 5.86
CA TYR A 856 17.84 -3.66 4.60
C TYR A 856 18.81 -4.85 4.66
N LYS A 857 19.16 -5.33 5.86
CA LYS A 857 19.98 -6.52 6.08
C LYS A 857 19.21 -7.59 6.84
N CYS A 858 19.48 -8.85 6.48
CA CYS A 858 18.93 -9.99 7.19
C CYS A 858 19.89 -10.45 8.29
N ASN A 859 19.48 -10.28 9.53
CA ASN A 859 20.24 -10.70 10.71
C ASN A 859 19.67 -12.01 11.27
N THR A 860 20.50 -12.79 11.95
CA THR A 860 20.05 -14.08 12.49
C THR A 860 19.23 -13.88 13.76
N ASN A 861 18.20 -14.70 13.98
CA ASN A 861 17.46 -14.66 15.24
C ASN A 861 18.35 -14.98 16.47
N LYS A 862 19.52 -15.61 16.27
CA LYS A 862 20.51 -15.88 17.33
C LYS A 862 21.10 -14.59 17.89
N ASP A 863 21.38 -13.60 17.03
CA ASP A 863 21.88 -12.28 17.46
C ASP A 863 20.79 -11.52 18.23
N LEU A 864 19.53 -11.73 17.84
CA LEU A 864 18.37 -11.13 18.48
C LEU A 864 18.05 -11.73 19.86
N GLN A 865 18.36 -13.01 20.11
CA GLN A 865 18.15 -13.66 21.42
C GLN A 865 18.85 -12.96 22.57
N VAL A 866 19.99 -12.31 22.30
CA VAL A 866 20.76 -11.62 23.34
C VAL A 866 20.02 -10.36 23.82
N LYS A 867 19.29 -9.69 22.93
CA LYS A 867 18.68 -8.38 23.15
C LYS A 867 17.14 -8.34 23.11
N CYS A 868 16.50 -9.44 22.75
CA CYS A 868 15.04 -9.57 22.64
C CYS A 868 14.44 -10.41 23.76
N LEU A 869 13.37 -9.90 24.37
CA LEU A 869 12.61 -10.60 25.42
C LEU A 869 11.45 -11.40 24.83
N GLN A 870 10.75 -10.84 23.84
CA GLN A 870 9.62 -11.48 23.17
C GLN A 870 9.73 -11.36 21.66
N PHE A 871 9.78 -12.51 20.99
CA PHE A 871 9.76 -12.60 19.53
C PHE A 871 8.35 -12.39 18.97
N ALA A 872 8.26 -11.92 17.73
CA ALA A 872 6.99 -11.79 17.03
C ALA A 872 6.29 -13.16 16.87
N SER A 873 4.96 -13.16 16.76
CA SER A 873 4.13 -14.38 16.67
C SER A 873 4.45 -15.29 15.48
N PHE A 874 5.09 -14.75 14.44
CA PHE A 874 5.57 -15.50 13.27
C PHE A 874 7.04 -15.96 13.39
N GLY A 875 7.65 -15.85 14.59
CA GLY A 875 8.95 -16.46 14.91
C GLY A 875 10.19 -15.70 14.42
N SER A 876 10.05 -14.47 13.93
CA SER A 876 11.15 -13.64 13.44
C SER A 876 10.96 -12.19 13.85
N GLY A 877 12.03 -11.54 14.32
CA GLY A 877 11.98 -10.16 14.80
C GLY A 877 11.45 -10.03 16.23
N CYS A 878 11.76 -8.89 16.85
CA CYS A 878 11.46 -8.64 18.25
C CYS A 878 10.26 -7.73 18.41
N VAL A 879 9.33 -8.11 19.28
CA VAL A 879 8.19 -7.26 19.65
C VAL A 879 8.39 -6.58 21.00
N VAL A 880 9.16 -7.18 21.90
CA VAL A 880 9.56 -6.61 23.19
C VAL A 880 11.05 -6.83 23.41
N CYS A 881 11.83 -5.75 23.49
CA CYS A 881 13.27 -5.80 23.75
C CYS A 881 13.56 -6.10 25.24
N LYS A 882 14.74 -6.64 25.54
CA LYS A 882 15.22 -6.75 26.93
C LYS A 882 15.58 -5.37 27.48
N ASP A 883 15.62 -5.26 28.80
CA ASP A 883 16.12 -4.07 29.49
C ASP A 883 17.53 -3.73 29.00
N GLY A 884 17.81 -2.43 28.86
CA GLY A 884 19.00 -1.90 28.18
C GLY A 884 18.87 -1.76 26.66
N TYR A 885 17.74 -2.13 26.05
CA TYR A 885 17.50 -1.98 24.61
C TYR A 885 16.12 -1.39 24.28
N TYR A 886 16.03 -0.61 23.20
CA TYR A 886 14.78 -0.10 22.63
C TYR A 886 14.51 -0.65 21.24
N ARG A 887 13.24 -0.67 20.84
CA ARG A 887 12.80 -1.30 19.59
C ARG A 887 12.84 -0.34 18.40
N VAL A 888 13.40 -0.79 17.28
CA VAL A 888 13.27 -0.14 15.96
C VAL A 888 12.91 -1.20 14.93
N GLY A 889 11.70 -1.12 14.38
CA GLY A 889 11.17 -2.12 13.44
C GLY A 889 11.04 -3.51 14.10
N LEU A 890 11.83 -4.47 13.62
CA LEU A 890 11.94 -5.84 14.14
C LEU A 890 13.21 -6.07 14.96
N ASP A 891 14.01 -5.02 15.20
CA ASP A 891 15.29 -5.10 15.91
C ASP A 891 15.27 -4.33 17.23
N CYS A 892 16.27 -4.61 18.06
CA CYS A 892 16.54 -3.94 19.33
C CYS A 892 17.91 -3.26 19.28
N PHE A 893 17.95 -2.00 19.67
CA PHE A 893 19.15 -1.16 19.71
C PHE A 893 19.46 -0.78 21.16
N GLU A 894 20.73 -0.66 21.51
CA GLU A 894 21.15 -0.33 22.87
C GLU A 894 20.64 1.05 23.30
N CYS A 895 20.18 1.13 24.54
CA CYS A 895 19.91 2.38 25.21
C CYS A 895 21.17 3.22 25.36
N ASP A 896 21.00 4.52 25.61
CA ASP A 896 22.11 5.36 26.07
C ASP A 896 22.70 4.81 27.39
N LEU A 897 24.01 4.95 27.58
CA LEU A 897 24.73 4.44 28.75
C LEU A 897 24.19 5.00 30.07
N ASN A 898 23.52 6.16 30.04
CA ASN A 898 22.90 6.77 31.21
C ASN A 898 21.55 6.14 31.59
N CYS A 899 20.91 5.38 30.69
CA CYS A 899 19.65 4.69 30.93
C CYS A 899 19.86 3.24 31.37
N GLU A 900 18.95 2.74 32.22
CA GLU A 900 18.78 1.29 32.45
C GLU A 900 17.69 0.72 31.54
N THR A 901 16.59 1.46 31.35
CA THR A 901 15.55 1.16 30.36
C THR A 901 15.19 2.41 29.58
N CYS A 902 14.87 2.28 28.29
CA CYS A 902 14.62 3.43 27.42
C CYS A 902 13.53 3.16 26.39
N ASN A 903 12.89 4.23 25.93
CA ASN A 903 11.89 4.20 24.85
C ASN A 903 12.54 4.32 23.46
N ASP A 904 13.59 5.12 23.38
CA ASP A 904 14.43 5.32 22.21
C ASP A 904 15.84 5.72 22.66
N LYS A 905 16.72 6.03 21.71
CA LYS A 905 18.12 6.37 21.99
C LYS A 905 18.31 7.52 23.01
N LYS A 906 17.34 8.42 23.17
CA LYS A 906 17.47 9.62 24.02
C LYS A 906 16.54 9.64 25.24
N ASN A 907 15.45 8.87 25.22
CA ASN A 907 14.43 8.93 26.27
C ASN A 907 14.52 7.74 27.24
N CYS A 908 14.96 7.97 28.49
CA CYS A 908 15.06 6.93 29.53
C CYS A 908 13.74 6.76 30.32
N TYR A 909 13.32 5.51 30.52
CA TYR A 909 12.30 5.17 31.51
C TYR A 909 12.90 5.10 32.91
N THR A 910 14.03 4.41 33.07
CA THR A 910 14.82 4.36 34.31
C THR A 910 16.27 4.70 34.01
N CYS A 911 16.94 5.34 34.96
CA CYS A 911 18.36 5.67 34.87
C CYS A 911 19.21 4.49 35.32
N ASN A 912 20.47 4.41 34.87
CA ASN A 912 21.40 3.44 35.39
C ASN A 912 21.68 3.66 36.90
N LYS A 913 22.34 2.72 37.57
CA LYS A 913 22.56 2.76 39.03
C LYS A 913 23.43 3.93 39.51
N THR A 914 24.22 4.55 38.64
CA THR A 914 25.10 5.68 38.97
C THR A 914 24.45 7.03 38.71
N ASN A 915 23.28 7.04 38.08
CA ASN A 915 22.56 8.24 37.68
C ASN A 915 21.22 8.31 38.42
N TYR A 916 20.65 9.51 38.51
CA TYR A 916 19.32 9.76 39.04
C TYR A 916 18.45 10.41 37.98
N LYS A 917 17.15 10.16 38.09
CA LYS A 917 16.17 10.73 37.17
C LYS A 917 15.74 12.10 37.66
N THR A 918 15.95 13.13 36.84
CA THR A 918 15.43 14.46 37.11
C THR A 918 13.91 14.47 36.90
N ASN A 919 13.22 15.47 37.45
CA ASN A 919 11.80 15.66 37.20
C ASN A 919 11.48 15.93 35.71
N GLY A 920 12.47 16.36 34.92
CA GLY A 920 12.38 16.53 33.46
C GLY A 920 12.51 15.24 32.66
N GLY A 921 12.91 14.13 33.32
CA GLY A 921 13.08 12.82 32.70
C GLY A 921 14.51 12.47 32.30
N ASP A 922 15.46 13.38 32.45
CA ASP A 922 16.87 13.17 32.14
C ASP A 922 17.58 12.33 33.21
N CYS A 923 18.60 11.58 32.80
CA CYS A 923 19.41 10.76 33.70
C CYS A 923 20.79 11.38 33.94
N LEU A 924 20.96 12.05 35.08
CA LEU A 924 22.19 12.74 35.45
C LEU A 924 23.00 11.99 36.51
N PRO A 925 24.34 12.13 36.58
CA PRO A 925 25.15 11.43 37.57
C PRO A 925 24.75 11.77 39.02
N GLN A 926 24.63 10.75 39.88
CA GLN A 926 24.30 10.93 41.30
C GLN A 926 25.33 11.78 42.05
N GLY A 927 26.60 11.68 41.65
CA GLY A 927 27.68 12.53 42.19
C GLY A 927 27.52 14.03 41.88
N GLY A 928 26.59 14.41 41.00
CA GLY A 928 26.24 15.80 40.72
C GLY A 928 25.37 16.46 41.79
N ILE A 929 24.70 15.68 42.65
CA ILE A 929 23.89 16.25 43.75
C ILE A 929 24.78 16.54 44.96
N VAL A 930 25.05 17.81 45.20
CA VAL A 930 25.82 18.30 46.35
C VAL A 930 24.87 18.65 47.50
N GLY A 931 25.24 18.32 48.74
CA GLY A 931 24.46 18.68 49.93
C GLY A 931 23.30 17.73 50.25
N CYS A 932 23.32 16.47 49.76
CA CYS A 932 22.37 15.44 50.18
C CYS A 932 22.77 14.84 51.54
N ALA A 933 21.81 14.72 52.48
CA ALA A 933 22.05 14.18 53.82
C ALA A 933 22.05 12.64 53.86
N VAL A 934 21.58 12.02 52.79
CA VAL A 934 21.46 10.57 52.63
C VAL A 934 22.15 10.13 51.33
N ASN A 935 22.33 8.83 51.13
CA ASN A 935 22.82 8.35 49.85
C ASN A 935 21.84 8.70 48.72
N VAL A 936 22.35 9.31 47.66
CA VAL A 936 21.58 9.60 46.45
C VAL A 936 21.25 8.29 45.76
N THR A 937 20.01 8.15 45.31
CA THR A 937 19.51 6.96 44.60
C THR A 937 19.11 7.31 43.17
N GLN A 938 18.64 6.34 42.39
CA GLN A 938 18.06 6.61 41.07
C GLN A 938 16.87 7.59 41.10
N SER A 939 16.22 7.74 42.26
CA SER A 939 15.15 8.71 42.48
C SER A 939 15.67 10.07 42.96
N GLY A 940 16.98 10.30 42.97
CA GLY A 940 17.61 11.52 43.49
C GLY A 940 17.83 11.46 45.00
N CYS A 941 17.93 12.64 45.60
CA CYS A 941 18.08 12.86 47.04
C CYS A 941 16.72 13.04 47.72
N SER A 942 16.42 12.25 48.75
CA SER A 942 15.17 12.37 49.50
C SER A 942 15.23 13.39 50.65
N LYS A 943 16.43 13.78 51.10
CA LYS A 943 16.63 14.73 52.19
C LYS A 943 17.97 15.45 52.05
N CYS A 944 17.95 16.78 52.04
CA CYS A 944 19.14 17.62 52.00
C CYS A 944 19.75 17.84 53.39
N GLN A 945 21.05 18.16 53.43
CA GLN A 945 21.79 18.56 54.62
C GLN A 945 21.33 19.94 55.10
N ASP A 946 21.61 20.27 56.35
CA ASP A 946 21.41 21.62 56.86
C ASP A 946 22.25 22.62 56.04
N GLY A 947 21.66 23.77 55.72
CA GLY A 947 22.21 24.72 54.73
C GLY A 947 21.88 24.40 53.27
N TYR A 948 21.08 23.35 53.00
CA TYR A 948 20.53 23.02 51.67
C TYR A 948 19.03 22.75 51.76
N TYR A 949 18.30 22.95 50.65
CA TYR A 949 16.87 22.67 50.55
C TYR A 949 16.53 21.83 49.33
N LEU A 950 15.45 21.05 49.45
CA LEU A 950 14.99 20.15 48.41
C LEU A 950 14.34 20.93 47.27
N VAL A 951 14.90 20.79 46.06
CA VAL A 951 14.40 21.34 44.81
C VAL A 951 14.03 20.24 43.84
N ASN A 952 13.13 20.55 42.91
CA ASN A 952 12.66 19.61 41.88
C ASN A 952 12.19 18.25 42.44
N THR A 953 11.74 18.23 43.70
CA THR A 953 11.33 17.06 44.49
C THR A 953 12.42 16.07 44.91
N ASN A 954 13.60 16.11 44.31
CA ASN A 954 14.64 15.12 44.56
C ASN A 954 16.09 15.62 44.36
N GLU A 955 16.33 16.93 44.36
CA GLU A 955 17.65 17.54 44.23
C GLU A 955 17.91 18.51 45.38
N CYS A 956 19.16 18.87 45.64
CA CYS A 956 19.51 19.78 46.74
C CYS A 956 20.20 21.03 46.21
N ASN A 957 19.66 22.19 46.59
CA ASN A 957 20.30 23.47 46.35
C ASN A 957 20.72 24.10 47.68
N LYS A 958 21.84 24.83 47.64
CA LYS A 958 22.35 25.54 48.82
C LYS A 958 21.38 26.66 49.21
N CYS A 959 21.18 26.85 50.50
CA CYS A 959 20.55 28.05 51.03
C CYS A 959 21.40 29.29 50.75
N ASP A 960 20.79 30.47 50.80
CA ASP A 960 21.52 31.73 50.73
C ASP A 960 22.47 31.84 51.94
N ASP A 961 23.61 32.53 51.76
CA ASP A 961 24.68 32.58 52.78
C ASP A 961 24.25 33.21 54.13
N ASN A 962 23.10 33.89 54.16
CA ASN A 962 22.51 34.49 55.37
C ASN A 962 21.59 33.53 56.15
N CYS A 963 21.29 32.33 55.62
CA CYS A 963 20.45 31.32 56.25
C CYS A 963 21.29 30.12 56.77
N ASN A 964 21.03 29.67 58.00
CA ASN A 964 21.54 28.40 58.51
C ASN A 964 20.68 27.22 58.01
N THR A 965 19.36 27.40 57.95
CA THR A 965 18.42 26.46 57.32
C THR A 965 17.38 27.23 56.53
N CYS A 966 16.93 26.69 55.40
CA CYS A 966 15.93 27.32 54.54
C CYS A 966 14.88 26.31 54.07
N THR A 967 13.78 26.82 53.50
CA THR A 967 12.65 26.02 52.99
C THR A 967 12.63 25.99 51.47
N THR A 968 11.46 25.91 50.83
CA THR A 968 11.26 25.69 49.38
C THR A 968 11.97 26.67 48.44
N THR A 969 12.57 27.75 48.97
CA THR A 969 13.48 28.66 48.25
C THR A 969 14.66 29.05 49.15
N GLY A 970 15.84 29.26 48.56
CA GLY A 970 17.10 29.54 49.28
C GLY A 970 17.09 30.77 50.18
N ASN A 971 16.22 31.74 49.87
CA ASN A 971 16.02 33.00 50.60
C ASN A 971 14.96 32.94 51.71
N LYS A 972 14.23 31.82 51.86
CA LYS A 972 13.24 31.64 52.93
C LYS A 972 13.85 30.87 54.09
N CYS A 973 14.63 31.59 54.90
CA CYS A 973 15.28 31.02 56.06
C CYS A 973 14.25 30.51 57.10
N THR A 974 14.45 29.31 57.62
CA THR A 974 13.83 28.84 58.87
C THR A 974 14.72 29.07 60.07
N SER A 975 16.01 29.29 59.86
CA SER A 975 16.95 29.83 60.84
C SER A 975 17.99 30.69 60.15
N CYS A 976 18.33 31.83 60.76
CA CYS A 976 19.30 32.79 60.23
C CYS A 976 20.63 32.67 60.99
N VAL A 977 21.70 33.18 60.38
CA VAL A 977 22.99 33.30 61.06
C VAL A 977 22.85 34.31 62.22
N ASN A 978 23.38 33.98 63.41
CA ASN A 978 23.14 34.69 64.69
C ASN A 978 23.40 36.22 64.67
N SER A 979 24.12 36.75 63.67
CA SER A 979 24.39 38.19 63.51
C SER A 979 23.25 38.97 62.80
N LEU A 980 22.18 38.29 62.36
CA LEU A 980 21.08 38.85 61.58
C LEU A 980 19.69 38.53 62.17
N VAL A 981 19.63 37.98 63.39
CA VAL A 981 18.40 37.60 64.13
C VAL A 981 17.93 38.72 65.04
#